data_AF-A0A815PTH0-F1
#
_entry.id   AF-A0A815PTH0-F1
#
_cell.length_a   1.000
_cell.length_b   1.000
_cell.length_c   1.000
_cell.angle_alpha   90.00
_cell.angle_beta   90.00
_cell.angle_gamma   90.00
#
_symmetry.space_group_name_H-M   'P 1'
#
loop_
_entity.id
_entity.type
_entity.pdbx_description
1 polymer ?
#
loop_
_entity_poly.entity_id
_entity_poly.type
_entity_poly.pdbx_seq_one_letter_code
_entity_poly.pdbx_strand_id
1 'polypeptide(L)'
;NTRKYAPQDLHFPFVAIQLQWSTLPIIDWHDIDLHSREYVFLKEIGVREVPDLRKLIDRIIEEHNDQKKELNNEYKLPIALKFLAENFQQHYSKLWKTTKIKRPFLPSILPSKTIILSSSEQVFKDKNPLCATLLPNVVQLFEKYFNISLLGIKDRPTLTIAFDILMKKKQEILNVETARKIFAYMNELDGLSRTLIERVSKFAFIPLERNNNFMKPSQVFIRSDNSITTYDDDDDDDDDDEITQIIGNGSRKRNNTKTTTTSKNKKFKTISSTPLIMDDTSGLIDYINYGSEGNSFLLNIGVLHYPSTTTLVELLIDRQANYFSNLNQNNLQQKLYVYTNCLRQLAITINELQSMSLIKRLKTKAWCLGYQVIDGCTNNEKQRIFKIVSPNQIYLDDDHQCAIDLRPLLPPDEPELTELYEKFGASWLSECVKRTLVHKGNIVTSDRCNKLRDLIQYRLDMLFVNNRGEKMENLHEKHVEMLRTNLSVYEVDSIQCQLTFQKTTITLDSTNSSSCVLEYDKNKVVLYFQKHLRAFDYIDIASELVRYVFKKSLDTIVHTISDKLSSPLETLKRRGIPVDRLLQYKQRDIRSTVEMIEEKSKLNHYYHETHVKINGCIEDFNCQQTKNDTKLFSILKQGREYTQTNVIQQEYIKDEIDHSCEIVPSTNMIRYKDLFHSIPLYIEENILITNKMLDQAKQLAWILIELANHVFKIPIETLHLYRDINGARIAFNDRHALFFNLRYYEQVFADKVQPYLQATTSSSSISMIHTIVNFYYILICHELAHNIERAHNSNFIHHLQTIAVKFMTEKDSFLQKFSFQNYL
;
A
#
# COMPACT_ATOMS: atom_id res chain seq x y z
N ASN A 1 -12.12 95.64 24.72
CA ASN A 1 -10.84 94.91 24.61
C ASN A 1 -10.45 94.76 23.14
N THR A 2 -9.67 95.71 22.61
CA THR A 2 -9.19 95.72 21.22
C THR A 2 -8.00 94.77 21.06
N ARG A 3 -8.29 93.48 20.93
CA ARG A 3 -7.29 92.46 20.64
C ARG A 3 -6.76 92.71 19.21
N LYS A 4 -5.47 93.01 19.07
CA LYS A 4 -4.81 93.14 17.77
C LYS A 4 -4.48 91.75 17.24
N TYR A 5 -4.79 91.49 15.98
CA TYR A 5 -4.50 90.24 15.29
C TYR A 5 -3.45 90.49 14.19
N ALA A 6 -2.59 89.51 13.93
CA ALA A 6 -1.81 89.53 12.70
C ALA A 6 -2.74 89.21 11.52
N PRO A 7 -2.47 89.69 10.29
CA PRO A 7 -3.30 89.38 9.12
C PRO A 7 -3.53 87.87 8.94
N GLN A 8 -2.49 87.06 9.19
CA GLN A 8 -2.54 85.59 9.15
C GLN A 8 -3.45 84.93 10.19
N ASP A 9 -3.87 85.65 11.23
CA ASP A 9 -4.79 85.13 12.25
C ASP A 9 -6.26 85.45 11.92
N LEU A 10 -6.49 86.32 10.91
CA LEU A 10 -7.80 86.78 10.47
C LEU A 10 -8.27 86.00 9.24
N HIS A 11 -9.59 85.89 9.13
CA HIS A 11 -10.27 85.25 8.01
C HIS A 11 -11.27 86.22 7.39
N PHE A 12 -11.67 85.97 6.15
CA PHE A 12 -12.77 86.74 5.54
C PHE A 12 -14.12 86.38 6.19
N PRO A 13 -15.09 87.31 6.28
CA PRO A 13 -16.37 87.07 6.99
C PRO A 13 -17.18 85.91 6.42
N PHE A 14 -17.12 85.70 5.09
CA PHE A 14 -17.79 84.59 4.43
C PHE A 14 -17.36 83.22 4.99
N VAL A 15 -16.12 83.08 5.48
CA VAL A 15 -15.59 81.84 6.04
C VAL A 15 -16.30 81.48 7.35
N ALA A 16 -16.48 82.45 8.24
CA ALA A 16 -17.19 82.24 9.50
C ALA A 16 -18.68 81.97 9.28
N ILE A 17 -19.29 82.61 8.28
CA ILE A 17 -20.69 82.39 7.89
C ILE A 17 -20.89 80.98 7.35
N GLN A 18 -20.03 80.53 6.42
CA GLN A 18 -20.10 79.19 5.84
C GLN A 18 -19.86 78.08 6.88
N LEU A 19 -18.99 78.33 7.86
CA LEU A 19 -18.67 77.38 8.94
C LEU A 19 -19.61 77.47 10.16
N GLN A 20 -20.50 78.47 10.21
CA GLN A 20 -21.28 78.84 11.41
C GLN A 20 -20.39 78.97 12.67
N TRP A 21 -19.18 79.53 12.49
CA TRP A 21 -18.15 79.57 13.52
C TRP A 21 -18.01 80.98 14.10
N SER A 22 -18.85 81.29 15.10
CA SER A 22 -18.95 82.63 15.71
C SER A 22 -17.67 83.09 16.42
N THR A 23 -16.82 82.18 16.85
CA THR A 23 -15.55 82.49 17.56
C THR A 23 -14.34 82.57 16.62
N LEU A 24 -14.52 82.37 15.31
CA LEU A 24 -13.42 82.49 14.34
C LEU A 24 -13.04 83.96 14.17
N PRO A 25 -11.77 84.36 14.35
CA PRO A 25 -11.36 85.74 14.13
C PRO A 25 -11.53 86.13 12.65
N ILE A 26 -12.42 87.08 12.39
CA ILE A 26 -12.69 87.63 11.06
C ILE A 26 -12.28 89.10 10.98
N ILE A 27 -12.01 89.58 9.76
CA ILE A 27 -11.88 91.00 9.50
C ILE A 27 -13.25 91.70 9.66
N ASP A 28 -13.26 92.89 10.23
CA ASP A 28 -14.47 93.71 10.36
C ASP A 28 -14.73 94.48 9.05
N TRP A 29 -15.00 93.74 7.97
CA TRP A 29 -15.25 94.31 6.64
C TRP A 29 -16.19 93.38 5.85
N HIS A 30 -17.48 93.65 5.98
CA HIS A 30 -18.55 92.73 5.60
C HIS A 30 -18.88 92.72 4.09
N ASP A 31 -18.62 93.83 3.38
CA ASP A 31 -19.02 94.04 1.97
C ASP A 31 -17.83 94.01 0.98
N ILE A 32 -16.79 93.23 1.25
CA ILE A 32 -15.66 93.11 0.31
C ILE A 32 -16.07 92.33 -0.92
N ASP A 33 -15.93 92.94 -2.10
CA ASP A 33 -16.03 92.26 -3.39
C ASP A 33 -14.81 91.34 -3.60
N LEU A 34 -15.07 90.06 -3.89
CA LEU A 34 -14.06 89.02 -4.15
C LEU A 34 -13.18 89.33 -5.38
N HIS A 35 -13.63 90.22 -6.26
CA HIS A 35 -12.88 90.66 -7.44
C HIS A 35 -12.15 92.00 -7.27
N SER A 36 -12.25 92.61 -6.09
CA SER A 36 -11.62 93.90 -5.80
C SER A 36 -10.10 93.81 -5.62
N ARG A 37 -9.39 94.92 -5.85
CA ARG A 37 -7.94 95.01 -5.60
C ARG A 37 -7.63 94.93 -4.11
N GLU A 38 -8.54 95.42 -3.28
CA GLU A 38 -8.52 95.38 -1.83
C GLU A 38 -8.57 93.94 -1.31
N TYR A 39 -9.43 93.08 -1.90
CA TYR A 39 -9.48 91.66 -1.58
C TYR A 39 -8.15 90.96 -1.90
N VAL A 40 -7.61 91.20 -3.09
CA VAL A 40 -6.32 90.64 -3.52
C VAL A 40 -5.20 91.10 -2.58
N PHE A 41 -5.18 92.37 -2.21
CA PHE A 41 -4.21 92.91 -1.26
C PHE A 41 -4.33 92.26 0.13
N LEU A 42 -5.55 92.13 0.68
CA LEU A 42 -5.79 91.49 1.98
C LEU A 42 -5.34 90.02 1.98
N LYS A 43 -5.54 89.33 0.87
CA LYS A 43 -5.05 87.98 0.64
C LYS A 43 -3.51 87.93 0.59
N GLU A 44 -2.87 88.87 -0.09
CA GLU A 44 -1.40 88.96 -0.19
C GLU A 44 -0.71 89.25 1.15
N ILE A 45 -1.31 90.09 2.00
CA ILE A 45 -0.79 90.38 3.34
C ILE A 45 -1.05 89.25 4.35
N GLY A 46 -1.86 88.25 3.97
CA GLY A 46 -2.02 86.99 4.71
C GLY A 46 -3.38 86.74 5.34
N VAL A 47 -4.42 87.57 5.08
CA VAL A 47 -5.79 87.26 5.52
C VAL A 47 -6.24 85.96 4.84
N ARG A 48 -6.76 85.02 5.64
CA ARG A 48 -7.00 83.66 5.17
C ARG A 48 -8.39 83.49 4.56
N GLU A 49 -8.43 82.85 3.40
CA GLU A 49 -9.67 82.38 2.74
C GLU A 49 -10.19 81.08 3.37
N VAL A 50 -9.36 80.39 4.16
CA VAL A 50 -9.72 79.14 4.83
C VAL A 50 -9.03 79.00 6.20
N PRO A 51 -9.63 78.32 7.20
CA PRO A 51 -8.98 78.08 8.49
C PRO A 51 -7.73 77.20 8.39
N ASP A 52 -6.89 77.22 9.43
CA ASP A 52 -5.80 76.25 9.54
C ASP A 52 -6.35 74.81 9.65
N LEU A 53 -5.70 73.86 8.99
CA LEU A 53 -6.14 72.46 8.93
C LEU A 53 -6.29 71.85 10.34
N ARG A 54 -5.40 72.20 11.27
CA ARG A 54 -5.47 71.72 12.66
C ARG A 54 -6.71 72.24 13.39
N LYS A 55 -6.97 73.55 13.30
CA LYS A 55 -8.13 74.20 13.90
C LYS A 55 -9.44 73.66 13.31
N LEU A 56 -9.45 73.39 12.01
CA LEU A 56 -10.59 72.80 11.32
C LEU A 56 -10.84 71.36 11.77
N ILE A 57 -9.80 70.53 11.94
CA ILE A 57 -9.94 69.17 12.50
C ILE A 57 -10.46 69.22 13.94
N ASP A 58 -9.93 70.10 14.78
CA ASP A 58 -10.39 70.25 16.16
C ASP A 58 -11.88 70.65 16.21
N ARG A 59 -12.30 71.54 15.29
CA ARG A 59 -13.70 71.91 15.14
C ARG A 59 -14.60 70.73 14.70
N ILE A 60 -14.11 69.86 13.80
CA ILE A 60 -14.84 68.65 13.39
C ILE A 60 -15.07 67.72 14.60
N ILE A 61 -14.07 67.61 15.48
CA ILE A 61 -14.14 66.78 16.69
C ILE A 61 -15.15 67.37 17.68
N GLU A 62 -15.14 68.68 17.89
CA GLU A 62 -16.12 69.40 18.72
C GLU A 62 -17.54 69.18 18.21
N GLU A 63 -17.79 69.48 16.93
CA GLU A 63 -19.11 69.32 16.30
C GLU A 63 -19.62 67.87 16.33
N HIS A 64 -18.74 66.88 16.29
CA HIS A 64 -19.10 65.47 16.46
C HIS A 64 -19.45 65.12 17.91
N ASN A 65 -18.69 65.64 18.88
CA ASN A 65 -18.90 65.33 20.30
C ASN A 65 -20.19 65.95 20.85
N ASP A 66 -20.61 67.08 20.29
CA ASP A 66 -21.84 67.78 20.68
C ASP A 66 -23.13 67.12 20.15
N GLN A 67 -23.01 66.08 19.30
CA GLN A 67 -24.15 65.38 18.68
C GLN A 67 -24.48 64.03 19.33
N LYS A 68 -25.73 63.58 19.16
CA LYS A 68 -26.13 62.21 19.53
C LYS A 68 -25.48 61.20 18.59
N LYS A 69 -24.87 60.15 19.16
CA LYS A 69 -23.97 59.21 18.45
C LYS A 69 -24.67 57.96 17.89
N GLU A 70 -25.98 57.99 17.71
CA GLU A 70 -26.78 56.85 17.23
C GLU A 70 -27.35 57.14 15.84
N LEU A 71 -27.26 56.16 14.93
CA LEU A 71 -27.74 56.31 13.54
C LEU A 71 -29.24 56.62 13.45
N ASN A 72 -30.04 56.13 14.39
CA ASN A 72 -31.51 56.31 14.42
C ASN A 72 -31.95 57.74 14.74
N ASN A 73 -31.04 58.63 15.19
CA ASN A 73 -31.35 59.99 15.65
C ASN A 73 -30.95 61.09 14.64
N GLU A 74 -30.96 60.81 13.33
CA GLU A 74 -30.60 61.78 12.26
C GLU A 74 -29.25 62.48 12.50
N TYR A 75 -28.17 61.72 12.69
CA TYR A 75 -26.82 62.28 12.83
C TYR A 75 -26.49 63.24 11.66
N LYS A 76 -26.07 64.47 11.99
CA LYS A 76 -25.74 65.51 11.01
C LYS A 76 -24.24 65.58 10.82
N LEU A 77 -23.76 65.37 9.60
CA LEU A 77 -22.34 65.55 9.27
C LEU A 77 -21.84 66.93 9.74
N PRO A 78 -20.69 66.99 10.45
CA PRO A 78 -20.06 68.24 10.85
C PRO A 78 -19.94 69.22 9.67
N ILE A 79 -20.31 70.48 9.89
CA ILE A 79 -20.27 71.54 8.88
C ILE A 79 -18.82 71.83 8.51
N ALA A 80 -17.93 71.83 9.50
CA ALA A 80 -16.49 71.97 9.28
C ALA A 80 -15.92 70.88 8.35
N LEU A 81 -16.50 69.68 8.40
CA LEU A 81 -16.08 68.56 7.56
C LEU A 81 -16.60 68.70 6.12
N LYS A 82 -17.79 69.27 5.91
CA LYS A 82 -18.29 69.65 4.57
C LYS A 82 -17.46 70.77 3.95
N PHE A 83 -17.12 71.79 4.73
CA PHE A 83 -16.27 72.89 4.29
C PHE A 83 -14.87 72.41 3.91
N LEU A 84 -14.28 71.49 4.69
CA LEU A 84 -13.01 70.84 4.37
C LEU A 84 -13.08 70.13 3.01
N ALA A 85 -14.16 69.38 2.77
CA ALA A 85 -14.40 68.67 1.53
C ALA A 85 -14.50 69.62 0.32
N GLU A 86 -15.31 70.68 0.39
CA GLU A 86 -15.51 71.64 -0.71
C GLU A 86 -14.22 72.37 -1.09
N ASN A 87 -13.39 72.73 -0.10
CA ASN A 87 -12.16 73.51 -0.30
C ASN A 87 -10.89 72.65 -0.41
N PHE A 88 -11.01 71.33 -0.41
CA PHE A 88 -9.87 70.39 -0.29
C PHE A 88 -8.84 70.57 -1.41
N GLN A 89 -9.29 70.53 -2.67
CA GLN A 89 -8.41 70.51 -3.84
C GLN A 89 -7.60 71.80 -3.97
N GLN A 90 -8.25 72.94 -3.73
CA GLN A 90 -7.68 74.27 -3.93
C GLN A 90 -6.72 74.68 -2.80
N HIS A 91 -7.09 74.43 -1.53
CA HIS A 91 -6.37 74.99 -0.39
C HIS A 91 -5.62 73.96 0.48
N TYR A 92 -6.13 72.74 0.59
CA TYR A 92 -5.59 71.75 1.55
C TYR A 92 -4.73 70.66 0.91
N SER A 93 -4.88 70.39 -0.39
CA SER A 93 -4.18 69.32 -1.12
C SER A 93 -2.66 69.34 -0.95
N LYS A 94 -2.03 70.52 -0.97
CA LYS A 94 -0.57 70.70 -0.80
C LYS A 94 -0.08 70.46 0.63
N LEU A 95 -0.94 70.71 1.62
CA LEU A 95 -0.64 70.55 3.04
C LEU A 95 -1.03 69.15 3.56
N TRP A 96 -1.80 68.40 2.78
CA TRP A 96 -2.32 67.10 3.14
C TRP A 96 -1.23 66.01 3.07
N LYS A 97 -0.76 65.57 4.23
CA LYS A 97 0.07 64.37 4.39
C LYS A 97 -0.63 63.43 5.35
N THR A 98 -1.26 62.38 4.82
CA THR A 98 -2.04 61.37 5.56
C THR A 98 -1.26 60.81 6.77
N THR A 99 0.05 60.62 6.62
CA THR A 99 0.93 60.10 7.69
C THR A 99 1.16 61.05 8.87
N LYS A 100 0.85 62.35 8.73
CA LYS A 100 1.05 63.36 9.79
C LYS A 100 -0.21 63.61 10.64
N ILE A 101 -1.39 63.17 10.16
CA ILE A 101 -2.67 63.40 10.84
C ILE A 101 -3.06 62.10 11.57
N LYS A 102 -2.58 61.95 12.80
CA LYS A 102 -2.89 60.76 13.63
C LYS A 102 -4.23 60.87 14.39
N ARG A 103 -4.83 62.07 14.43
CA ARG A 103 -6.07 62.31 15.18
C ARG A 103 -7.26 61.73 14.42
N PRO A 104 -8.19 61.01 15.09
CA PRO A 104 -9.41 60.52 14.47
C PRO A 104 -10.39 61.67 14.26
N PHE A 105 -10.80 61.91 13.01
CA PHE A 105 -11.71 63.00 12.66
C PHE A 105 -12.79 62.59 11.66
N LEU A 106 -12.78 61.33 11.19
CA LEU A 106 -13.74 60.82 10.20
C LEU A 106 -14.89 60.10 10.91
N PRO A 107 -16.13 60.61 10.85
CA PRO A 107 -17.29 59.92 11.39
C PRO A 107 -17.49 58.55 10.74
N SER A 108 -17.54 57.50 11.55
CA SER A 108 -17.50 56.08 11.17
C SER A 108 -18.58 55.32 11.92
N ILE A 109 -19.22 54.33 11.29
CA ILE A 109 -20.32 53.55 11.88
C ILE A 109 -19.78 52.19 12.34
N LEU A 110 -19.97 51.86 13.62
CA LEU A 110 -19.74 50.51 14.12
C LEU A 110 -20.88 49.57 13.75
N PRO A 111 -20.66 48.24 13.76
CA PRO A 111 -21.73 47.25 13.64
C PRO A 111 -22.89 47.45 14.64
N SER A 112 -22.61 48.03 15.81
CA SER A 112 -23.61 48.45 16.82
C SER A 112 -24.47 49.66 16.41
N LYS A 113 -24.31 50.19 15.20
CA LYS A 113 -24.96 51.42 14.67
C LYS A 113 -24.63 52.71 15.43
N THR A 114 -23.55 52.69 16.21
CA THR A 114 -23.00 53.87 16.90
C THR A 114 -21.95 54.55 16.02
N ILE A 115 -21.92 55.88 16.03
CA ILE A 115 -21.01 56.69 15.22
C ILE A 115 -19.82 57.11 16.08
N ILE A 116 -18.60 56.80 15.62
CA ILE A 116 -17.33 57.18 16.25
C ILE A 116 -16.45 57.98 15.28
N LEU A 117 -15.42 58.65 15.77
CA LEU A 117 -14.37 59.18 14.90
C LEU A 117 -13.26 58.14 14.70
N SER A 118 -12.89 57.91 13.45
CA SER A 118 -11.76 57.04 13.08
C SER A 118 -10.68 57.83 12.35
N SER A 119 -9.47 57.26 12.32
CA SER A 119 -8.37 57.75 11.48
C SER A 119 -8.53 57.26 10.04
N SER A 120 -7.97 57.99 9.07
CA SER A 120 -7.99 57.62 7.65
C SER A 120 -7.38 56.25 7.34
N GLU A 121 -6.53 55.71 8.23
CA GLU A 121 -5.91 54.38 8.10
C GLU A 121 -6.84 53.22 8.52
N GLN A 122 -7.88 53.51 9.30
CA GLN A 122 -8.80 52.53 9.86
C GLN A 122 -10.11 52.43 9.07
N VAL A 123 -10.18 53.13 7.95
CA VAL A 123 -11.39 53.38 7.18
C VAL A 123 -11.16 52.96 5.73
N PHE A 124 -12.13 52.26 5.15
CA PHE A 124 -12.07 51.73 3.78
C PHE A 124 -13.37 52.03 3.03
N LYS A 125 -13.31 52.09 1.69
CA LYS A 125 -14.50 52.36 0.84
C LYS A 125 -15.38 51.13 0.60
N ASP A 126 -14.85 49.95 0.88
CA ASP A 126 -15.51 48.69 0.59
C ASP A 126 -16.89 48.60 1.26
N LYS A 127 -17.91 48.31 0.45
CA LYS A 127 -19.31 48.16 0.87
C LYS A 127 -19.61 46.74 1.36
N ASN A 128 -18.63 45.82 1.33
CA ASN A 128 -18.83 44.44 1.72
C ASN A 128 -19.30 44.36 3.20
N PRO A 129 -20.47 43.75 3.48
CA PRO A 129 -20.99 43.61 4.84
C PRO A 129 -20.07 42.82 5.77
N LEU A 130 -19.17 41.99 5.25
CA LEU A 130 -18.17 41.27 6.04
C LEU A 130 -17.04 42.17 6.53
N CYS A 131 -16.73 43.21 5.74
CA CYS A 131 -15.91 44.33 6.18
C CYS A 131 -16.61 45.06 7.34
N ALA A 132 -17.94 45.22 7.32
CA ALA A 132 -18.69 45.87 8.41
C ALA A 132 -18.75 45.07 9.73
N THR A 133 -18.68 43.74 9.68
CA THR A 133 -18.64 42.88 10.88
C THR A 133 -17.27 42.91 11.55
N LEU A 134 -16.19 42.89 10.76
CA LEU A 134 -14.81 42.86 11.27
C LEU A 134 -14.18 44.25 11.47
N LEU A 135 -14.41 45.19 10.55
CA LEU A 135 -13.86 46.54 10.50
C LEU A 135 -14.95 47.62 10.73
N PRO A 136 -14.61 48.80 11.28
CA PRO A 136 -15.52 49.93 11.31
C PRO A 136 -15.80 50.41 9.88
N ASN A 137 -17.08 50.50 9.51
CA ASN A 137 -17.49 50.88 8.16
C ASN A 137 -17.80 52.38 8.12
N VAL A 138 -17.34 53.12 7.11
CA VAL A 138 -17.50 54.59 7.09
C VAL A 138 -18.45 55.09 6.02
N VAL A 139 -18.87 54.24 5.10
CA VAL A 139 -19.34 54.80 3.82
C VAL A 139 -20.84 54.68 3.65
N GLN A 140 -21.57 55.26 4.59
CA GLN A 140 -22.98 55.64 4.33
C GLN A 140 -23.30 57.10 4.64
N LEU A 141 -22.50 57.77 5.48
CA LEU A 141 -22.72 59.19 5.79
C LEU A 141 -21.95 60.13 4.85
N PHE A 142 -20.79 59.74 4.31
CA PHE A 142 -19.88 60.68 3.63
C PHE A 142 -19.95 60.72 2.10
N GLU A 143 -20.40 59.63 1.46
CA GLU A 143 -20.35 59.44 -0.01
C GLU A 143 -21.21 60.46 -0.79
N LYS A 144 -22.24 61.02 -0.15
CA LYS A 144 -23.19 61.96 -0.79
C LYS A 144 -22.61 63.36 -1.03
N TYR A 145 -21.48 63.71 -0.38
CA TYR A 145 -20.97 65.09 -0.35
C TYR A 145 -19.53 65.25 -0.83
N PHE A 146 -18.74 64.17 -0.94
CA PHE A 146 -17.31 64.29 -1.27
C PHE A 146 -16.70 63.01 -1.85
N ASN A 147 -15.73 63.16 -2.76
CA ASN A 147 -14.92 62.03 -3.21
C ASN A 147 -13.86 61.68 -2.14
N ILE A 148 -14.24 60.75 -1.27
CA ILE A 148 -13.48 60.21 -0.12
C ILE A 148 -12.05 59.78 -0.49
N SER A 149 -11.79 59.45 -1.77
CA SER A 149 -10.46 59.12 -2.31
C SER A 149 -9.41 60.21 -2.04
N LEU A 150 -9.83 61.48 -2.01
CA LEU A 150 -8.94 62.63 -1.82
C LEU A 150 -8.37 62.70 -0.39
N LEU A 151 -9.04 62.11 0.59
CA LEU A 151 -8.59 62.06 1.99
C LEU A 151 -7.56 60.93 2.25
N GLY A 152 -7.20 60.15 1.22
CA GLY A 152 -6.24 59.05 1.33
C GLY A 152 -6.81 57.77 1.94
N ILE A 153 -8.13 57.66 1.99
CA ILE A 153 -8.86 56.45 2.38
C ILE A 153 -8.72 55.41 1.26
N LYS A 154 -8.21 54.24 1.63
CA LYS A 154 -7.99 53.12 0.71
C LYS A 154 -9.32 52.49 0.31
N ASP A 155 -9.36 51.91 -0.89
CA ASP A 155 -10.56 51.22 -1.38
C ASP A 155 -10.85 49.96 -0.55
N ARG A 156 -9.82 49.16 -0.25
CA ARG A 156 -9.88 47.93 0.55
C ARG A 156 -8.76 47.85 1.60
N PRO A 157 -8.95 47.14 2.73
CA PRO A 157 -7.89 46.84 3.68
C PRO A 157 -6.81 45.96 3.04
N THR A 158 -5.57 46.07 3.50
CA THR A 158 -4.55 45.07 3.16
C THR A 158 -4.74 43.83 4.02
N LEU A 159 -4.30 42.68 3.51
CA LEU A 159 -4.44 41.41 4.21
C LEU A 159 -3.83 41.42 5.64
N THR A 160 -2.72 42.14 5.83
CA THR A 160 -2.10 42.31 7.15
C THR A 160 -3.00 43.01 8.15
N ILE A 161 -3.68 44.10 7.73
CA ILE A 161 -4.59 44.86 8.60
C ILE A 161 -5.80 44.00 8.95
N ALA A 162 -6.35 43.30 7.96
CA ALA A 162 -7.47 42.38 8.17
C ALA A 162 -7.11 41.26 9.16
N PHE A 163 -5.91 40.66 9.04
CA PHE A 163 -5.45 39.62 9.95
C PHE A 163 -5.20 40.13 11.38
N ASP A 164 -4.62 41.32 11.55
CA ASP A 164 -4.41 41.92 12.88
C ASP A 164 -5.73 42.14 13.63
N ILE A 165 -6.79 42.47 12.89
CA ILE A 165 -8.13 42.65 13.43
C ILE A 165 -8.79 41.30 13.74
N LEU A 166 -8.65 40.32 12.85
CA LEU A 166 -9.11 38.96 13.07
C LEU A 166 -8.55 38.40 14.39
N MET A 167 -7.26 38.62 14.65
CA MET A 167 -6.62 38.17 15.89
C MET A 167 -7.17 38.86 17.15
N LYS A 168 -7.57 40.14 17.05
CA LYS A 168 -8.22 40.87 18.17
C LYS A 168 -9.64 40.38 18.42
N LYS A 169 -10.36 40.02 17.35
CA LYS A 169 -11.75 39.56 17.38
C LYS A 169 -11.89 38.04 17.25
N LYS A 170 -10.85 37.30 17.68
CA LYS A 170 -10.77 35.85 17.50
C LYS A 170 -11.98 35.08 18.06
N GLN A 171 -12.66 35.63 19.06
CA GLN A 171 -13.87 35.03 19.65
C GLN A 171 -15.12 35.15 18.75
N GLU A 172 -15.18 36.11 17.82
CA GLU A 172 -16.30 36.29 16.89
C GLU A 172 -16.29 35.23 15.77
N ILE A 173 -15.18 34.49 15.62
CA ILE A 173 -14.95 33.52 14.55
C ILE A 173 -15.27 32.07 14.98
N LEU A 174 -15.82 31.83 16.18
CA LEU A 174 -16.10 30.45 16.65
C LEU A 174 -17.08 29.71 15.75
N ASN A 175 -18.02 30.41 15.11
CA ASN A 175 -18.95 29.79 14.18
C ASN A 175 -18.28 29.61 12.80
N VAL A 176 -18.30 28.37 12.30
CA VAL A 176 -17.70 27.96 11.03
C VAL A 176 -18.30 28.69 9.83
N GLU A 177 -19.58 29.03 9.85
CA GLU A 177 -20.21 29.80 8.79
C GLU A 177 -19.68 31.24 8.72
N THR A 178 -19.43 31.87 9.87
CA THR A 178 -18.79 33.18 9.94
C THR A 178 -17.32 33.10 9.53
N ALA A 179 -16.59 32.08 10.00
CA ALA A 179 -15.20 31.84 9.59
C ALA A 179 -15.08 31.66 8.07
N ARG A 180 -16.00 30.89 7.47
CA ARG A 180 -16.10 30.68 6.01
C ARG A 180 -16.20 32.00 5.26
N LYS A 181 -17.14 32.86 5.65
CA LYS A 181 -17.36 34.16 4.99
C LYS A 181 -16.12 35.07 5.15
N ILE A 182 -15.51 35.05 6.32
CA ILE A 182 -14.31 35.86 6.61
C ILE A 182 -13.11 35.40 5.78
N PHE A 183 -12.84 34.09 5.72
CA PHE A 183 -11.73 33.55 4.93
C PHE A 183 -11.93 33.78 3.42
N ALA A 184 -13.16 33.68 2.92
CA ALA A 184 -13.50 34.05 1.54
C ALA A 184 -13.16 35.53 1.25
N TYR A 185 -13.57 36.44 2.13
CA TYR A 185 -13.23 37.86 2.00
C TYR A 185 -11.71 38.10 2.04
N MET A 186 -10.99 37.43 2.94
CA MET A 186 -9.53 37.56 3.02
C MET A 186 -8.81 37.06 1.76
N ASN A 187 -9.41 36.11 1.02
CA ASN A 187 -8.87 35.67 -0.27
C ASN A 187 -8.89 36.77 -1.33
N GLU A 188 -9.86 37.69 -1.27
CA GLU A 188 -9.99 38.81 -2.21
C GLU A 188 -9.04 39.98 -1.89
N LEU A 189 -8.35 39.96 -0.75
CA LEU A 189 -7.50 41.06 -0.32
C LEU A 189 -6.07 40.94 -0.84
N ASP A 190 -5.55 42.05 -1.34
CA ASP A 190 -4.15 42.14 -1.75
C ASP A 190 -3.19 42.23 -0.55
N GLY A 191 -1.96 41.74 -0.75
CA GLY A 191 -0.86 41.88 0.23
C GLY A 191 -0.39 40.58 0.88
N LEU A 192 -0.66 39.43 0.25
CA LEU A 192 -0.05 38.16 0.66
C LEU A 192 1.47 38.21 0.43
N SER A 193 2.23 38.33 1.51
CA SER A 193 3.70 38.33 1.51
C SER A 193 4.22 37.11 2.27
N ARG A 194 5.43 36.65 1.92
CA ARG A 194 6.10 35.54 2.65
C ARG A 194 6.20 35.82 4.15
N THR A 195 6.50 37.06 4.53
CA THR A 195 6.55 37.52 5.92
C THR A 195 5.21 37.42 6.64
N LEU A 196 4.10 37.65 5.94
CA LEU A 196 2.77 37.50 6.50
C LEU A 196 2.42 36.02 6.67
N ILE A 197 2.71 35.18 5.67
CA ILE A 197 2.49 33.73 5.73
C ILE A 197 3.23 33.11 6.92
N GLU A 198 4.53 33.43 7.09
CA GLU A 198 5.33 32.95 8.22
C GLU A 198 4.82 33.42 9.59
N ARG A 199 4.22 34.61 9.64
CA ARG A 199 3.59 35.13 10.85
C ARG A 199 2.30 34.37 11.14
N VAL A 200 1.43 34.24 10.14
CA VAL A 200 0.10 33.63 10.26
C VAL A 200 0.20 32.13 10.58
N SER A 201 1.15 31.40 9.99
CA SER A 201 1.33 29.97 10.20
C SER A 201 1.63 29.58 11.65
N LYS A 202 2.15 30.51 12.46
CA LYS A 202 2.47 30.29 13.88
C LYS A 202 1.26 30.43 14.80
N PHE A 203 0.22 31.16 14.37
CA PHE A 203 -0.95 31.45 15.21
C PHE A 203 -2.05 30.42 15.00
N ALA A 204 -2.69 30.03 16.10
CA ALA A 204 -3.89 29.21 16.06
C ALA A 204 -5.11 30.12 15.92
N PHE A 205 -5.78 30.11 14.77
CA PHE A 205 -6.96 30.96 14.51
C PHE A 205 -8.06 30.27 13.69
N ILE A 206 -7.81 29.06 13.18
CA ILE A 206 -8.79 28.30 12.39
C ILE A 206 -9.69 27.53 13.36
N PRO A 207 -11.01 27.77 13.40
CA PRO A 207 -11.91 27.04 14.28
C PRO A 207 -12.07 25.58 13.82
N LEU A 208 -12.42 24.68 14.74
CA LEU A 208 -12.75 23.30 14.42
C LEU A 208 -14.15 22.98 14.95
N GLU A 209 -15.05 22.50 14.07
CA GLU A 209 -16.47 22.24 14.39
C GLU A 209 -16.66 21.37 15.64
N ARG A 210 -15.75 20.41 15.86
CA ARG A 210 -15.93 19.36 16.87
C ARG A 210 -15.58 19.79 18.29
N ASN A 211 -14.74 20.82 18.50
CA ASN A 211 -14.09 21.06 19.80
C ASN A 211 -14.01 22.52 20.27
N ASN A 212 -14.62 23.51 19.59
CA ASN A 212 -14.49 24.94 19.91
C ASN A 212 -13.04 25.43 20.10
N ASN A 213 -12.08 24.68 19.55
CA ASN A 213 -10.66 24.93 19.68
C ASN A 213 -10.13 25.55 18.39
N PHE A 214 -9.15 26.44 18.54
CA PHE A 214 -8.46 27.04 17.40
C PHE A 214 -7.22 26.24 17.06
N MET A 215 -7.06 25.94 15.77
CA MET A 215 -5.94 25.21 15.21
C MET A 215 -5.02 26.12 14.42
N LYS A 216 -3.75 25.73 14.38
CA LYS A 216 -2.75 26.33 13.48
C LYS A 216 -2.93 25.78 12.06
N PRO A 217 -2.52 26.52 11.02
CA PRO A 217 -2.54 26.02 9.65
C PRO A 217 -1.85 24.67 9.44
N SER A 218 -0.79 24.36 10.20
CA SER A 218 -0.07 23.07 10.11
C SER A 218 -0.80 21.88 10.75
N GLN A 219 -1.91 22.11 11.46
CA GLN A 219 -2.64 21.09 12.22
C GLN A 219 -3.94 20.65 11.54
N VAL A 220 -4.36 21.35 10.50
CA VAL A 220 -5.60 21.12 9.76
C VAL A 220 -5.31 20.90 8.29
N PHE A 221 -6.21 20.20 7.61
CA PHE A 221 -6.01 19.81 6.21
C PHE A 221 -7.27 20.04 5.39
N ILE A 222 -7.10 20.29 4.08
CA ILE A 222 -8.21 20.49 3.15
C ILE A 222 -8.28 19.30 2.20
N ARG A 223 -9.45 18.68 2.06
CA ARG A 223 -9.62 17.57 1.10
C ARG A 223 -9.40 18.08 -0.32
N SER A 224 -8.73 17.28 -1.16
CA SER A 224 -8.65 17.58 -2.58
C SER A 224 -10.01 17.23 -3.19
N ASP A 225 -10.69 18.19 -3.82
CA ASP A 225 -11.99 17.96 -4.46
C ASP A 225 -11.91 17.05 -5.72
N ASN A 226 -10.71 16.57 -6.07
CA ASN A 226 -10.52 15.58 -7.11
C ASN A 226 -10.68 14.16 -6.54
N SER A 227 -11.87 13.59 -6.78
CA SER A 227 -12.27 12.17 -6.70
C SER A 227 -13.31 11.83 -5.61
N ILE A 228 -14.53 12.36 -5.78
CA ILE A 228 -15.72 11.54 -5.54
C ILE A 228 -16.13 11.01 -6.92
N THR A 229 -15.47 9.95 -7.38
CA THR A 229 -16.12 8.97 -8.23
C THR A 229 -16.65 7.93 -7.25
N THR A 230 -17.95 7.95 -7.01
CA THR A 230 -18.62 6.80 -6.43
C THR A 230 -18.27 5.61 -7.32
N TYR A 231 -17.57 4.61 -6.77
CA TYR A 231 -17.66 3.27 -7.32
C TYR A 231 -19.03 2.77 -6.90
N ASP A 232 -20.05 3.21 -7.63
CA ASP A 232 -21.27 2.44 -7.74
C ASP A 232 -20.91 1.30 -8.71
N ASP A 233 -20.79 0.10 -8.14
CA ASP A 233 -20.85 -1.14 -8.88
C ASP A 233 -22.19 -1.15 -9.63
N ASP A 234 -22.15 -1.01 -10.95
CA ASP A 234 -23.09 -1.61 -11.90
C ASP A 234 -22.46 -1.55 -13.29
N ASP A 235 -22.23 -2.73 -13.85
CA ASP A 235 -21.86 -2.98 -15.25
C ASP A 235 -22.91 -2.37 -16.20
N ASP A 236 -22.47 -1.80 -17.32
CA ASP A 236 -23.01 -2.12 -18.65
C ASP A 236 -22.12 -1.51 -19.75
N ASP A 237 -22.09 -2.26 -20.85
CA ASP A 237 -21.16 -2.23 -21.97
C ASP A 237 -21.20 -0.98 -22.87
N ASP A 238 -20.07 -0.78 -23.56
CA ASP A 238 -19.92 -0.61 -25.01
C ASP A 238 -19.00 0.55 -25.44
N ASP A 239 -17.91 0.13 -26.07
CA ASP A 239 -17.24 0.65 -27.28
C ASP A 239 -16.76 2.11 -27.42
N ASP A 240 -15.61 2.13 -28.11
CA ASP A 240 -15.06 3.15 -29.00
C ASP A 240 -14.01 4.17 -28.49
N ASP A 241 -12.81 3.95 -29.03
CA ASP A 241 -11.82 4.94 -29.41
C ASP A 241 -12.46 6.21 -29.99
N GLU A 242 -12.34 7.36 -29.30
CA GLU A 242 -12.13 8.60 -30.03
C GLU A 242 -11.44 9.70 -29.20
N ILE A 243 -10.28 10.10 -29.71
CA ILE A 243 -9.64 11.38 -29.44
C ILE A 243 -10.58 12.48 -29.95
N THR A 244 -11.13 13.30 -29.07
CA THR A 244 -11.59 14.64 -29.46
C THR A 244 -11.24 15.73 -28.44
N GLN A 245 -10.67 16.78 -29.03
CA GLN A 245 -10.53 18.13 -28.50
C GLN A 245 -11.90 18.75 -28.16
N ILE A 246 -11.90 19.81 -27.33
CA ILE A 246 -12.55 21.14 -27.53
C ILE A 246 -12.58 21.86 -26.16
N ILE A 247 -11.69 22.84 -25.92
CA ILE A 247 -11.89 24.32 -26.00
C ILE A 247 -12.88 24.89 -24.96
N GLY A 248 -12.34 25.79 -24.11
CA GLY A 248 -13.10 26.79 -23.38
C GLY A 248 -12.20 28.00 -23.04
N ASN A 249 -12.55 29.15 -23.60
CA ASN A 249 -11.73 30.37 -23.74
C ASN A 249 -11.47 31.16 -22.45
N GLY A 250 -10.34 31.89 -22.40
CA GLY A 250 -10.08 32.88 -21.35
C GLY A 250 -8.73 33.60 -21.41
N SER A 251 -8.46 34.33 -22.50
CA SER A 251 -7.63 35.54 -22.56
C SER A 251 -6.30 35.59 -21.77
N ARG A 252 -5.16 35.27 -22.41
CA ARG A 252 -3.86 35.85 -22.03
C ARG A 252 -3.06 36.37 -23.22
N LYS A 253 -2.77 37.67 -23.12
CA LYS A 253 -1.96 38.49 -24.01
C LYS A 253 -0.59 37.87 -24.23
N ARG A 254 -0.22 37.75 -25.51
CA ARG A 254 1.16 37.54 -25.99
C ARG A 254 2.06 38.64 -25.44
N ASN A 255 3.16 38.27 -24.78
CA ASN A 255 4.39 39.04 -24.80
C ASN A 255 5.54 38.08 -25.07
N ASN A 256 6.16 38.27 -26.24
CA ASN A 256 7.42 37.68 -26.63
C ASN A 256 8.54 38.16 -25.70
N THR A 257 9.37 37.26 -25.22
CA THR A 257 10.81 37.54 -25.03
C THR A 257 11.57 36.21 -25.04
N LYS A 258 12.28 35.98 -26.14
CA LYS A 258 13.35 34.98 -26.24
C LYS A 258 14.46 35.39 -25.27
N THR A 259 14.84 34.51 -24.35
CA THR A 259 16.20 34.46 -23.81
C THR A 259 16.63 33.01 -23.69
N THR A 260 17.62 32.68 -24.52
CA THR A 260 18.40 31.46 -24.53
C THR A 260 19.39 31.51 -23.37
N THR A 261 19.29 30.58 -22.42
CA THR A 261 20.43 30.19 -21.59
C THR A 261 20.39 28.69 -21.32
N THR A 262 21.37 28.01 -21.90
CA THR A 262 21.77 26.64 -21.65
C THR A 262 22.18 26.47 -20.19
N SER A 263 21.55 25.55 -19.46
CA SER A 263 22.20 24.91 -18.32
C SER A 263 21.68 23.51 -18.09
N LYS A 264 22.64 22.58 -18.11
CA LYS A 264 22.48 21.15 -17.84
C LYS A 264 21.82 20.96 -16.48
N ASN A 265 20.76 20.17 -16.38
CA ASN A 265 20.33 19.64 -15.09
C ASN A 265 19.93 18.17 -15.17
N LYS A 266 20.38 17.48 -14.13
CA LYS A 266 20.44 16.05 -13.91
C LYS A 266 19.07 15.39 -13.98
N LYS A 267 19.01 14.18 -14.53
CA LYS A 267 17.87 13.26 -14.39
C LYS A 267 17.62 13.02 -12.90
N PHE A 268 16.62 13.69 -12.33
CA PHE A 268 15.97 13.21 -11.12
C PHE A 268 14.92 12.19 -11.54
N LYS A 269 15.06 10.97 -11.03
CA LYS A 269 14.07 9.89 -11.15
C LYS A 269 12.88 10.32 -10.28
N THR A 270 11.88 10.97 -10.88
CA THR A 270 10.61 11.30 -10.21
C THR A 270 9.84 10.01 -10.02
N ILE A 271 9.96 9.40 -8.84
CA ILE A 271 8.95 8.47 -8.35
C ILE A 271 7.76 9.36 -7.95
N SER A 272 6.60 9.10 -8.53
CA SER A 272 5.36 9.84 -8.26
C SER A 272 4.96 9.66 -6.79
N SER A 273 5.35 10.61 -5.94
CA SER A 273 4.96 10.70 -4.53
C SER A 273 3.60 11.41 -4.40
N THR A 274 2.58 10.90 -5.07
CA THR A 274 1.19 11.33 -4.81
C THR A 274 0.78 10.73 -3.46
N PRO A 275 0.41 11.57 -2.47
CA PRO A 275 -0.07 11.07 -1.19
C PRO A 275 -1.32 10.20 -1.40
N LEU A 276 -1.37 9.03 -0.79
CA LEU A 276 -2.56 8.17 -0.81
C LEU A 276 -3.75 8.94 -0.23
N ILE A 277 -4.92 8.75 -0.84
CA ILE A 277 -6.17 9.38 -0.38
C ILE A 277 -6.47 8.87 1.04
N MET A 278 -6.35 9.76 2.01
CA MET A 278 -6.72 9.53 3.40
C MET A 278 -8.11 10.14 3.63
N ASP A 279 -9.16 9.48 3.16
CA ASP A 279 -10.53 9.95 3.40
C ASP A 279 -10.95 9.66 4.84
N ASP A 280 -10.34 10.41 5.76
CA ASP A 280 -10.59 10.27 7.18
C ASP A 280 -11.84 11.08 7.57
N THR A 281 -12.96 10.39 7.73
CA THR A 281 -14.17 10.91 8.38
C THR A 281 -14.16 10.64 9.90
N SER A 282 -13.27 9.75 10.34
CA SER A 282 -13.23 9.13 11.66
C SER A 282 -12.43 9.90 12.72
N GLY A 283 -11.63 10.90 12.32
CA GLY A 283 -11.11 11.96 13.20
C GLY A 283 -9.68 11.77 13.72
N LEU A 284 -8.82 11.02 13.03
CA LEU A 284 -7.38 11.01 13.27
C LEU A 284 -6.74 12.31 12.72
N ILE A 285 -7.14 12.67 11.51
CA ILE A 285 -6.75 13.87 10.76
C ILE A 285 -7.91 14.86 10.75
N ASP A 286 -7.63 16.10 11.16
CA ASP A 286 -8.63 17.17 11.21
C ASP A 286 -8.79 17.83 9.84
N TYR A 287 -9.67 17.26 9.02
CA TYR A 287 -10.08 17.88 7.75
C TYR A 287 -11.08 19.02 7.99
N ILE A 288 -10.86 20.13 7.30
CA ILE A 288 -11.71 21.33 7.33
C ILE A 288 -12.27 21.65 5.95
N ASN A 289 -13.45 22.24 5.91
CA ASN A 289 -14.04 22.76 4.68
C ASN A 289 -14.72 24.11 4.94
N TYR A 290 -14.17 25.15 4.32
CA TYR A 290 -14.67 26.53 4.35
C TYR A 290 -15.10 27.00 2.96
N GLY A 291 -15.54 26.08 2.08
CA GLY A 291 -15.90 26.39 0.70
C GLY A 291 -14.69 26.76 -0.19
N SER A 292 -14.93 26.89 -1.50
CA SER A 292 -13.85 27.09 -2.49
C SER A 292 -12.96 28.30 -2.21
N GLU A 293 -13.56 29.45 -1.93
CA GLU A 293 -12.84 30.71 -1.69
C GLU A 293 -12.08 30.69 -0.34
N GLY A 294 -12.71 30.19 0.72
CA GLY A 294 -12.08 30.09 2.05
C GLY A 294 -10.95 29.05 2.07
N ASN A 295 -11.15 27.91 1.41
CA ASN A 295 -10.12 26.89 1.26
C ASN A 295 -8.93 27.42 0.44
N SER A 296 -9.19 28.17 -0.65
CA SER A 296 -8.13 28.81 -1.45
C SER A 296 -7.27 29.76 -0.60
N PHE A 297 -7.88 30.57 0.25
CA PHE A 297 -7.16 31.44 1.18
C PHE A 297 -6.27 30.65 2.15
N LEU A 298 -6.80 29.59 2.75
CA LEU A 298 -6.08 28.76 3.70
C LEU A 298 -4.91 28.01 3.05
N LEU A 299 -5.10 27.50 1.82
CA LEU A 299 -4.02 26.91 1.02
C LEU A 299 -2.91 27.94 0.74
N ASN A 300 -3.28 29.18 0.39
CA ASN A 300 -2.34 30.27 0.15
C ASN A 300 -1.53 30.67 1.41
N ILE A 301 -2.05 30.37 2.62
CA ILE A 301 -1.37 30.59 3.91
C ILE A 301 -0.53 29.38 4.35
N GLY A 302 -0.60 28.26 3.62
CA GLY A 302 0.19 27.06 3.88
C GLY A 302 -0.54 25.97 4.65
N VAL A 303 -1.88 25.97 4.66
CA VAL A 303 -2.64 24.75 4.94
C VAL A 303 -2.36 23.76 3.81
N LEU A 304 -2.16 22.49 4.15
CA LEU A 304 -1.84 21.45 3.17
C LEU A 304 -3.06 20.54 2.93
N HIS A 305 -3.01 19.77 1.84
CA HIS A 305 -3.99 18.72 1.59
C HIS A 305 -3.74 17.47 2.43
N TYR A 306 -2.47 17.22 2.77
CA TYR A 306 -2.03 16.04 3.50
C TYR A 306 -1.00 16.40 4.58
N PRO A 307 -0.96 15.65 5.69
CA PRO A 307 0.04 15.84 6.73
C PRO A 307 1.44 15.56 6.19
N SER A 308 2.40 16.43 6.55
CA SER A 308 3.82 16.13 6.35
C SER A 308 4.23 14.90 7.16
N THR A 309 5.32 14.22 6.79
CA THR A 309 5.83 13.05 7.55
C THR A 309 6.03 13.34 9.03
N THR A 310 6.55 14.54 9.37
CA THR A 310 6.73 14.95 10.77
C THR A 310 5.41 15.05 11.53
N THR A 311 4.41 15.68 10.92
CA THR A 311 3.07 15.84 11.48
C THR A 311 2.35 14.51 11.59
N LEU A 312 2.47 13.65 10.57
CA LEU A 312 1.89 12.31 10.55
C LEU A 312 2.43 11.46 11.70
N VAL A 313 3.75 11.49 11.95
CA VAL A 313 4.37 10.81 13.10
C VAL A 313 3.82 11.33 14.43
N GLU A 314 3.69 12.64 14.59
CA GLU A 314 3.12 13.23 15.81
C GLU A 314 1.65 12.80 16.01
N LEU A 315 0.85 12.80 14.94
CA LEU A 315 -0.54 12.33 14.99
C LEU A 315 -0.62 10.86 15.40
N LEU A 316 0.18 9.99 14.79
CA LEU A 316 0.21 8.55 15.10
C LEU A 316 0.68 8.25 16.53
N ILE A 317 1.61 9.02 17.08
CA ILE A 317 2.11 8.80 18.44
C ILE A 317 1.16 9.38 19.50
N ASP A 318 0.67 10.61 19.29
CA ASP A 318 0.00 11.37 20.35
C ASP A 318 -1.53 11.22 20.32
N ARG A 319 -2.14 10.96 19.15
CA ARG A 319 -3.61 10.86 19.02
C ARG A 319 -4.16 9.44 18.94
N GLN A 320 -3.32 8.42 18.75
CA GLN A 320 -3.78 7.03 18.57
C GLN A 320 -4.68 6.53 19.71
N ALA A 321 -4.35 6.88 20.97
CA ALA A 321 -5.12 6.41 22.12
C ALA A 321 -6.57 6.93 22.13
N ASN A 322 -6.77 8.21 21.79
CA ASN A 322 -8.10 8.82 21.71
C ASN A 322 -8.87 8.35 20.47
N TYR A 323 -8.15 8.09 19.37
CA TYR A 323 -8.76 7.63 18.13
C TYR A 323 -9.40 6.24 18.29
N PHE A 324 -8.76 5.34 19.03
CA PHE A 324 -9.27 3.99 19.33
C PHE A 324 -10.04 3.88 20.66
N SER A 325 -10.32 4.96 21.40
CA SER A 325 -11.06 4.87 22.67
C SER A 325 -12.58 4.69 22.48
N ASN A 326 -13.15 5.27 21.42
CA ASN A 326 -14.59 5.24 21.14
C ASN A 326 -14.90 4.16 20.10
N LEU A 327 -14.94 2.90 20.54
CA LEU A 327 -15.11 1.71 19.70
C LEU A 327 -16.59 1.31 19.58
N ASN A 328 -17.26 1.78 18.54
CA ASN A 328 -18.42 1.07 17.99
C ASN A 328 -17.89 0.11 16.91
N GLN A 329 -18.28 -1.16 16.93
CA GLN A 329 -17.76 -2.20 16.01
C GLN A 329 -17.90 -1.79 14.53
N ASN A 330 -18.98 -1.10 14.16
CA ASN A 330 -19.23 -0.64 12.78
C ASN A 330 -18.23 0.42 12.28
N ASN A 331 -17.59 1.18 13.18
CA ASN A 331 -16.60 2.20 12.81
C ASN A 331 -15.16 1.69 12.91
N LEU A 332 -14.94 0.49 13.47
CA LEU A 332 -13.59 -0.04 13.66
C LEU A 332 -12.90 -0.33 12.32
N GLN A 333 -13.61 -0.92 11.35
CA GLN A 333 -13.03 -1.23 10.04
C GLN A 333 -12.58 0.03 9.30
N GLN A 334 -13.43 1.07 9.26
CA GLN A 334 -13.07 2.36 8.67
C GLN A 334 -11.88 3.00 9.39
N LYS A 335 -11.86 2.94 10.73
CA LYS A 335 -10.74 3.47 11.52
C LYS A 335 -9.43 2.74 11.24
N LEU A 336 -9.48 1.41 11.15
CA LEU A 336 -8.32 0.59 10.81
C LEU A 336 -7.83 0.90 9.40
N TYR A 337 -8.72 1.01 8.42
CA TYR A 337 -8.37 1.37 7.04
C TYR A 337 -7.62 2.70 6.95
N VAL A 338 -8.16 3.75 7.58
CA VAL A 338 -7.52 5.08 7.62
C VAL A 338 -6.16 5.02 8.32
N TYR A 339 -6.09 4.33 9.47
CA TYR A 339 -4.85 4.21 10.22
C TYR A 339 -3.78 3.45 9.43
N THR A 340 -4.14 2.36 8.76
CA THR A 340 -3.24 1.59 7.89
C THR A 340 -2.76 2.44 6.71
N ASN A 341 -3.63 3.23 6.07
CA ASN A 341 -3.20 4.15 5.01
C ASN A 341 -2.22 5.24 5.51
N CYS A 342 -2.40 5.71 6.75
CA CYS A 342 -1.44 6.60 7.40
C CYS A 342 -0.08 5.91 7.59
N LEU A 343 -0.08 4.64 8.02
CA LEU A 343 1.14 3.86 8.17
C LEU A 343 1.83 3.58 6.82
N ARG A 344 1.07 3.30 5.76
CA ARG A 344 1.60 3.16 4.38
C ARG A 344 2.30 4.43 3.91
N GLN A 345 1.64 5.58 4.10
CA GLN A 345 2.22 6.87 3.74
C GLN A 345 3.47 7.20 4.57
N LEU A 346 3.48 6.80 5.85
CA LEU A 346 4.68 6.88 6.66
C LEU A 346 5.78 5.99 6.08
N ALA A 347 5.49 4.74 5.70
CA ALA A 347 6.47 3.82 5.14
C ALA A 347 7.15 4.38 3.88
N ILE A 348 6.38 5.01 2.99
CA ILE A 348 6.89 5.62 1.75
C ILE A 348 7.78 6.84 2.05
N THR A 349 7.36 7.70 2.97
CA THR A 349 8.01 9.01 3.20
C THR A 349 9.01 9.01 4.36
N ILE A 350 9.18 7.89 5.08
CA ILE A 350 9.99 7.84 6.31
C ILE A 350 11.45 8.26 6.09
N ASN A 351 11.98 8.03 4.88
CA ASN A 351 13.35 8.40 4.53
C ASN A 351 13.56 9.92 4.47
N GLU A 352 12.48 10.71 4.40
CA GLU A 352 12.51 12.17 4.46
C GLU A 352 12.57 12.70 5.89
N LEU A 353 12.32 11.85 6.90
CA LEU A 353 12.30 12.25 8.31
C LEU A 353 13.73 12.48 8.84
N GLN A 354 14.13 13.75 8.96
CA GLN A 354 15.46 14.14 9.47
C GLN A 354 15.51 14.32 11.00
N SER A 355 14.36 14.36 11.69
CA SER A 355 14.31 14.68 13.13
C SER A 355 14.69 13.48 14.00
N MET A 356 15.90 13.52 14.58
CA MET A 356 16.40 12.49 15.50
C MET A 356 15.54 12.31 16.75
N SER A 357 14.88 13.37 17.22
CA SER A 357 13.99 13.32 18.38
C SER A 357 12.74 12.46 18.12
N LEU A 358 12.14 12.61 16.93
CA LEU A 358 10.96 11.83 16.51
C LEU A 358 11.33 10.37 16.24
N ILE A 359 12.48 10.12 15.62
CA ILE A 359 12.99 8.75 15.41
C ILE A 359 13.15 8.01 16.75
N LYS A 360 13.66 8.68 17.79
CA LYS A 360 13.77 8.09 19.13
C LYS A 360 12.39 7.83 19.77
N ARG A 361 11.42 8.71 19.55
CA ARG A 361 10.03 8.51 19.99
C ARG A 361 9.38 7.33 19.27
N LEU A 362 9.59 7.17 17.97
CA LEU A 362 9.07 6.04 17.18
C LEU A 362 9.59 4.69 17.71
N LYS A 363 10.84 4.60 18.17
CA LYS A 363 11.37 3.36 18.76
C LYS A 363 10.78 3.00 20.13
N THR A 364 10.22 3.97 20.85
CA THR A 364 9.85 3.81 22.27
C THR A 364 8.35 3.88 22.53
N LYS A 365 7.59 4.63 21.73
CA LYS A 365 6.15 4.83 21.89
C LYS A 365 5.35 3.80 21.11
N ALA A 366 4.08 3.62 21.52
CA ALA A 366 3.12 2.79 20.81
C ALA A 366 2.49 3.56 19.65
N TRP A 367 2.63 3.03 18.44
CA TRP A 367 2.07 3.57 17.20
C TRP A 367 1.92 2.50 16.12
N CYS A 368 2.63 1.37 16.23
CA CYS A 368 2.50 0.27 15.29
C CYS A 368 1.17 -0.45 15.50
N LEU A 369 0.42 -0.62 14.42
CA LEU A 369 -0.73 -1.51 14.38
C LEU A 369 -0.23 -2.94 14.28
N GLY A 370 -0.69 -3.81 15.18
CA GLY A 370 -0.50 -5.24 15.10
C GLY A 370 -1.83 -5.97 15.27
N TYR A 371 -1.96 -7.16 14.68
CA TYR A 371 -3.11 -8.02 14.86
C TYR A 371 -2.70 -9.35 15.49
N GLN A 372 -3.63 -9.94 16.24
CA GLN A 372 -3.50 -11.28 16.82
C GLN A 372 -4.72 -12.10 16.41
N VAL A 373 -4.49 -13.30 15.91
CA VAL A 373 -5.56 -14.22 15.51
C VAL A 373 -6.05 -15.00 16.72
N ILE A 374 -7.36 -14.99 16.94
CA ILE A 374 -8.02 -15.74 18.02
C ILE A 374 -9.13 -16.60 17.40
N ASP A 375 -9.34 -17.78 17.98
CA ASP A 375 -10.42 -18.68 17.57
C ASP A 375 -11.77 -18.10 18.01
N GLY A 376 -12.70 -17.91 17.07
CA GLY A 376 -14.03 -17.41 17.35
C GLY A 376 -14.92 -18.42 18.09
N CYS A 377 -16.07 -17.95 18.59
CA CYS A 377 -17.06 -18.80 19.27
C CYS A 377 -17.76 -19.81 18.33
N THR A 378 -17.66 -19.63 17.02
CA THR A 378 -18.18 -20.53 15.97
C THR A 378 -17.01 -21.28 15.33
N ASN A 379 -17.12 -22.61 15.19
CA ASN A 379 -16.02 -23.53 14.89
C ASN A 379 -15.26 -23.30 13.55
N ASN A 380 -15.51 -22.23 12.79
CA ASN A 380 -14.84 -21.94 11.51
C ASN A 380 -14.46 -20.46 11.28
N GLU A 381 -14.71 -19.52 12.21
CA GLU A 381 -14.36 -18.10 12.01
C GLU A 381 -13.15 -17.68 12.87
N LYS A 382 -11.99 -17.50 12.24
CA LYS A 382 -10.81 -16.88 12.87
C LYS A 382 -11.02 -15.36 12.95
N GLN A 383 -11.03 -14.79 14.15
CA GLN A 383 -11.17 -13.35 14.34
C GLN A 383 -9.81 -12.69 14.58
N ARG A 384 -9.56 -11.55 13.92
CA ARG A 384 -8.36 -10.73 14.10
C ARG A 384 -8.64 -9.65 15.14
N ILE A 385 -7.93 -9.67 16.26
CA ILE A 385 -7.95 -8.59 17.25
C ILE A 385 -6.79 -7.64 16.99
N PHE A 386 -7.11 -6.39 16.69
CA PHE A 386 -6.13 -5.35 16.42
C PHE A 386 -5.73 -4.62 17.71
N LYS A 387 -4.44 -4.32 17.87
CA LYS A 387 -3.87 -3.57 19.00
C LYS A 387 -2.79 -2.61 18.49
N ILE A 388 -2.68 -1.46 19.15
CA ILE A 388 -1.57 -0.53 18.92
C ILE A 388 -0.51 -0.74 19.98
N VAL A 389 0.71 -1.01 19.52
CA VAL A 389 1.84 -1.39 20.36
C VAL A 389 3.11 -0.68 19.92
N SER A 390 4.16 -0.78 20.73
CA SER A 390 5.50 -0.34 20.34
C SER A 390 6.11 -1.31 19.31
N PRO A 391 7.02 -0.86 18.43
CA PRO A 391 7.66 -1.73 17.42
C PRO A 391 8.24 -3.03 17.99
N ASN A 392 8.88 -2.97 19.16
CA ASN A 392 9.54 -4.12 19.81
C ASN A 392 8.57 -5.23 20.27
N GLN A 393 7.26 -4.99 20.21
CA GLN A 393 6.23 -5.97 20.56
C GLN A 393 5.60 -6.63 19.33
N ILE A 394 6.01 -6.22 18.12
CA ILE A 394 5.57 -6.79 16.86
C ILE A 394 6.63 -7.76 16.33
N TYR A 395 6.14 -8.86 15.77
CA TYR A 395 6.94 -9.92 15.18
C TYR A 395 6.63 -10.04 13.70
N LEU A 396 7.66 -10.05 12.87
CA LEU A 396 7.53 -10.18 11.42
C LEU A 396 7.44 -11.67 11.05
N ASP A 397 6.50 -12.02 10.17
CA ASP A 397 6.22 -13.41 9.80
C ASP A 397 7.19 -13.91 8.72
N ASP A 398 8.22 -14.65 9.14
CA ASP A 398 9.13 -15.43 8.28
C ASP A 398 8.97 -16.95 8.45
N ASP A 399 8.22 -17.38 9.47
CA ASP A 399 7.86 -18.78 9.72
C ASP A 399 6.36 -18.84 10.03
N HIS A 400 5.57 -18.99 8.96
CA HIS A 400 4.12 -18.96 9.03
C HIS A 400 3.54 -20.05 9.95
N GLN A 401 4.21 -21.20 10.03
CA GLN A 401 3.78 -22.29 10.90
C GLN A 401 3.96 -21.88 12.37
N CYS A 402 5.12 -21.33 12.73
CA CYS A 402 5.32 -20.77 14.07
C CYS A 402 4.35 -19.63 14.38
N ALA A 403 3.99 -18.80 13.39
CA ALA A 403 3.02 -17.72 13.57
C ALA A 403 1.62 -18.24 13.91
N ILE A 404 1.17 -19.33 13.26
CA ILE A 404 -0.09 -20.01 13.57
C ILE A 404 -0.07 -20.60 14.99
N ASP A 405 1.02 -21.26 15.36
CA ASP A 405 1.13 -22.00 16.62
C ASP A 405 1.27 -21.09 17.84
N LEU A 406 2.09 -20.03 17.72
CA LEU A 406 2.39 -19.12 18.83
C LEU A 406 1.44 -17.93 18.92
N ARG A 407 0.74 -17.60 17.82
CA ARG A 407 -0.17 -16.45 17.70
C ARG A 407 0.44 -15.14 18.25
N PRO A 408 1.63 -14.72 17.78
CA PRO A 408 2.23 -13.46 18.19
C PRO A 408 1.44 -12.25 17.64
N LEU A 409 1.83 -11.04 18.03
CA LEU A 409 1.33 -9.82 17.39
C LEU A 409 2.05 -9.61 16.06
N LEU A 410 1.31 -9.76 14.96
CA LEU A 410 1.82 -9.63 13.59
C LEU A 410 1.50 -8.24 13.01
N PRO A 411 2.31 -7.70 12.10
CA PRO A 411 1.95 -6.51 11.33
C PRO A 411 0.79 -6.81 10.37
N PRO A 412 0.01 -5.82 9.91
CA PRO A 412 -0.91 -5.98 8.78
C PRO A 412 -0.19 -6.54 7.54
N ASP A 413 -0.93 -7.29 6.72
CA ASP A 413 -0.41 -8.06 5.58
C ASP A 413 0.03 -7.14 4.41
N GLU A 414 1.08 -6.35 4.62
CA GLU A 414 1.60 -5.33 3.70
C GLU A 414 3.14 -5.27 3.68
N PRO A 415 3.77 -5.32 2.50
CA PRO A 415 5.23 -5.39 2.40
C PRO A 415 5.91 -4.10 2.87
N GLU A 416 5.34 -2.92 2.60
CA GLU A 416 5.92 -1.63 2.99
C GLU A 416 5.94 -1.44 4.51
N LEU A 417 4.94 -1.99 5.22
CA LEU A 417 4.88 -1.94 6.68
C LEU A 417 5.90 -2.87 7.33
N THR A 418 6.20 -4.00 6.69
CA THR A 418 7.18 -4.97 7.18
C THR A 418 8.57 -4.33 7.25
N GLU A 419 9.03 -3.69 6.18
CA GLU A 419 10.31 -2.97 6.14
C GLU A 419 10.34 -1.80 7.13
N LEU A 420 9.23 -1.05 7.22
CA LEU A 420 9.11 0.06 8.18
C LEU A 420 9.26 -0.43 9.63
N TYR A 421 8.58 -1.51 9.99
CA TYR A 421 8.57 -2.02 11.35
C TYR A 421 9.92 -2.64 11.74
N GLU A 422 10.57 -3.35 10.82
CA GLU A 422 11.94 -3.85 10.98
C GLU A 422 12.90 -2.71 11.35
N LYS A 423 12.86 -1.60 10.60
CA LYS A 423 13.71 -0.42 10.81
C LYS A 423 13.57 0.21 12.20
N PHE A 424 12.40 0.09 12.83
CA PHE A 424 12.12 0.70 14.14
C PHE A 424 12.20 -0.26 15.32
N GLY A 425 12.49 -1.55 15.10
CA GLY A 425 12.80 -2.51 16.15
C GLY A 425 11.87 -3.72 16.27
N ALA A 426 11.01 -3.96 15.28
CA ALA A 426 10.33 -5.26 15.18
C ALA A 426 11.37 -6.37 14.94
N SER A 427 11.10 -7.55 15.47
CA SER A 427 12.01 -8.70 15.35
C SER A 427 11.40 -9.77 14.46
N TRP A 428 12.23 -10.47 13.69
CA TRP A 428 11.81 -11.64 12.92
C TRP A 428 11.39 -12.77 13.85
N LEU A 429 10.33 -13.49 13.51
CA LEU A 429 9.77 -14.54 14.37
C LEU A 429 10.78 -15.68 14.55
N SER A 430 11.47 -16.10 13.49
CA SER A 430 12.48 -17.16 13.55
C SER A 430 13.64 -16.86 14.50
N GLU A 431 14.04 -15.59 14.66
CA GLU A 431 15.10 -15.18 15.60
C GLU A 431 14.65 -15.25 17.06
N CYS A 432 13.36 -15.09 17.30
CA CYS A 432 12.77 -15.03 18.65
C CYS A 432 12.29 -16.39 19.14
N VAL A 433 12.07 -17.35 18.24
CA VAL A 433 11.49 -18.66 18.54
C VAL A 433 12.59 -19.71 18.62
N LYS A 434 12.70 -20.38 19.77
CA LYS A 434 13.59 -21.52 19.94
C LYS A 434 12.81 -22.82 19.76
N ARG A 435 13.09 -23.55 18.68
CA ARG A 435 12.55 -24.89 18.39
C ARG A 435 13.43 -25.99 18.99
N THR A 436 12.86 -26.78 19.90
CA THR A 436 13.48 -27.95 20.52
C THR A 436 12.63 -29.18 20.29
N LEU A 437 13.21 -30.21 19.67
CA LEU A 437 12.58 -31.51 19.47
C LEU A 437 12.99 -32.43 20.64
N VAL A 438 12.05 -33.23 21.13
CA VAL A 438 12.30 -34.21 22.20
C VAL A 438 11.58 -35.52 21.86
N HIS A 439 12.25 -36.65 22.05
CA HIS A 439 11.62 -37.95 21.83
C HIS A 439 10.62 -38.29 22.95
N LYS A 440 9.56 -39.04 22.62
CA LYS A 440 8.57 -39.55 23.58
C LYS A 440 8.24 -41.02 23.33
N GLY A 441 7.97 -41.71 24.44
CA GLY A 441 7.55 -43.11 24.43
C GLY A 441 8.71 -44.10 24.54
N ASN A 442 8.43 -45.36 24.21
CA ASN A 442 9.35 -46.46 24.40
C ASN A 442 10.39 -46.51 23.28
N ILE A 443 11.66 -46.58 23.67
CA ILE A 443 12.79 -46.75 22.76
C ILE A 443 12.84 -48.22 22.30
N VAL A 444 12.76 -48.45 21.00
CA VAL A 444 12.80 -49.79 20.39
C VAL A 444 13.97 -49.89 19.41
N THR A 445 14.62 -51.04 19.40
CA THR A 445 15.63 -51.41 18.40
C THR A 445 15.01 -52.37 17.40
N SER A 446 15.01 -52.00 16.12
CA SER A 446 14.52 -52.83 15.02
C SER A 446 15.61 -53.02 13.95
N ASP A 447 15.40 -53.94 13.00
CA ASP A 447 16.28 -54.08 11.83
C ASP A 447 16.36 -52.79 11.00
N ARG A 448 15.31 -51.94 11.05
CA ARG A 448 15.32 -50.65 10.37
C ARG A 448 16.30 -49.67 11.00
N CYS A 449 16.44 -49.70 12.33
CA CYS A 449 17.45 -48.90 13.04
C CYS A 449 18.86 -49.24 12.55
N ASN A 450 19.17 -50.53 12.44
CA ASN A 450 20.48 -51.00 11.96
C ASN A 450 20.69 -50.58 10.50
N LYS A 451 19.71 -50.81 9.62
CA LYS A 451 19.79 -50.40 8.20
C LYS A 451 20.04 -48.91 8.04
N LEU A 452 19.35 -48.06 8.80
CA LEU A 452 19.53 -46.60 8.71
C LEU A 452 20.90 -46.17 9.26
N ARG A 453 21.32 -46.73 10.41
CA ARG A 453 22.65 -46.47 10.98
C ARG A 453 23.75 -46.85 9.99
N ASP A 454 23.65 -48.06 9.42
CA ASP A 454 24.67 -48.59 8.51
C ASP A 454 24.68 -47.79 7.20
N LEU A 455 23.52 -47.33 6.71
CA LEU A 455 23.42 -46.41 5.56
C LEU A 455 24.12 -45.08 5.83
N ILE A 456 23.86 -44.45 6.98
CA ILE A 456 24.47 -43.17 7.36
C ILE A 456 25.98 -43.35 7.51
N GLN A 457 26.44 -44.40 8.20
CA GLN A 457 27.86 -44.68 8.39
C GLN A 457 28.58 -44.97 7.07
N TYR A 458 27.99 -45.80 6.22
CA TYR A 458 28.54 -46.16 4.91
C TYR A 458 28.68 -44.95 3.99
N ARG A 459 27.73 -43.99 4.04
CA ARG A 459 27.75 -42.79 3.19
C ARG A 459 28.41 -41.57 3.85
N LEU A 460 28.76 -41.62 5.13
CA LEU A 460 29.19 -40.48 5.95
C LEU A 460 30.32 -39.66 5.30
N ASP A 461 31.30 -40.36 4.73
CA ASP A 461 32.47 -39.77 4.06
C ASP A 461 32.13 -38.94 2.83
N MET A 462 30.98 -39.19 2.21
CA MET A 462 30.50 -38.49 1.02
C MET A 462 29.44 -37.42 1.34
N LEU A 463 28.71 -37.54 2.46
CA LEU A 463 27.65 -36.59 2.83
C LEU A 463 28.17 -35.15 2.87
N PHE A 464 29.31 -34.94 3.53
CA PHE A 464 29.82 -33.60 3.83
C PHE A 464 30.97 -33.12 2.93
N VAL A 465 31.04 -33.67 1.72
CA VAL A 465 32.08 -33.36 0.72
C VAL A 465 31.43 -32.70 -0.49
N ASN A 466 32.01 -31.64 -1.06
CA ASN A 466 31.49 -31.00 -2.26
C ASN A 466 31.74 -31.87 -3.52
N ASN A 467 31.23 -31.45 -4.68
CA ASN A 467 31.40 -32.19 -5.94
C ASN A 467 32.87 -32.27 -6.41
N ARG A 468 33.78 -31.52 -5.78
CA ARG A 468 35.23 -31.55 -6.06
C ARG A 468 35.99 -32.52 -5.16
N GLY A 469 35.32 -33.18 -4.20
CA GLY A 469 35.98 -34.04 -3.23
C GLY A 469 36.57 -33.29 -2.03
N GLU A 470 36.28 -32.00 -1.88
CA GLU A 470 36.75 -31.16 -0.77
C GLU A 470 35.69 -31.11 0.34
N LYS A 471 36.10 -31.02 1.61
CA LYS A 471 35.16 -30.90 2.73
C LYS A 471 34.36 -29.59 2.60
N MET A 472 33.07 -29.64 2.94
CA MET A 472 32.21 -28.45 2.96
C MET A 472 32.72 -27.40 3.97
N GLU A 473 32.53 -26.12 3.65
CA GLU A 473 32.95 -25.01 4.51
C GLU A 473 32.20 -25.00 5.85
N ASN A 474 32.86 -24.55 6.92
CA ASN A 474 32.31 -24.46 8.29
C ASN A 474 31.91 -25.80 8.94
N LEU A 475 32.42 -26.92 8.43
CA LEU A 475 32.19 -28.24 8.99
C LEU A 475 32.96 -28.46 10.30
N HIS A 476 32.26 -28.89 11.36
CA HIS A 476 32.90 -29.33 12.59
C HIS A 476 33.38 -30.78 12.49
N GLU A 477 34.65 -31.00 12.17
CA GLU A 477 35.24 -32.34 11.99
C GLU A 477 35.05 -33.26 13.22
N LYS A 478 35.11 -32.71 14.43
CA LYS A 478 34.84 -33.47 15.67
C LYS A 478 33.43 -34.08 15.68
N HIS A 479 32.45 -33.36 15.15
CA HIS A 479 31.06 -33.83 15.12
C HIS A 479 30.87 -34.92 14.06
N VAL A 480 31.56 -34.81 12.92
CA VAL A 480 31.58 -35.88 11.91
C VAL A 480 32.22 -37.15 12.47
N GLU A 481 33.32 -37.03 13.22
CA GLU A 481 33.97 -38.19 13.84
C GLU A 481 33.10 -38.83 14.94
N MET A 482 32.34 -38.01 15.68
CA MET A 482 31.33 -38.48 16.63
C MET A 482 30.20 -39.27 15.93
N LEU A 483 29.77 -38.85 14.74
CA LEU A 483 28.80 -39.61 13.94
C LEU A 483 29.39 -40.94 13.45
N ARG A 484 30.70 -41.00 13.18
CA ARG A 484 31.37 -42.24 12.77
C ARG A 484 31.45 -43.26 13.89
N THR A 485 31.81 -42.82 15.09
CA THR A 485 32.19 -43.71 16.21
C THR A 485 31.05 -43.97 17.19
N ASN A 486 30.16 -43.00 17.40
CA ASN A 486 29.21 -42.99 18.53
C ASN A 486 27.75 -42.78 18.12
N LEU A 487 27.39 -42.97 16.84
CA LEU A 487 26.01 -42.88 16.36
C LEU A 487 25.20 -44.14 16.70
N SER A 488 24.13 -43.95 17.47
CA SER A 488 23.09 -44.97 17.71
C SER A 488 21.77 -44.51 17.09
N VAL A 489 20.98 -45.44 16.57
CA VAL A 489 19.68 -45.14 15.96
C VAL A 489 18.59 -45.95 16.66
N TYR A 490 17.47 -45.32 17.04
CA TYR A 490 16.35 -45.98 17.70
C TYR A 490 14.98 -45.53 17.18
N GLU A 491 13.99 -46.40 17.35
CA GLU A 491 12.59 -46.13 17.06
C GLU A 491 11.85 -45.64 18.31
N VAL A 492 11.01 -44.62 18.16
CA VAL A 492 10.20 -44.03 19.24
C VAL A 492 8.74 -43.89 18.83
N ASP A 493 7.83 -43.81 19.81
CA ASP A 493 6.39 -43.75 19.54
C ASP A 493 6.01 -42.40 18.90
N SER A 494 6.55 -41.30 19.44
CA SER A 494 6.35 -39.97 18.88
C SER A 494 7.54 -39.06 19.15
N ILE A 495 7.64 -38.00 18.37
CA ILE A 495 8.59 -36.90 18.57
C ILE A 495 7.73 -35.69 18.87
N GLN A 496 8.09 -34.94 19.90
CA GLN A 496 7.35 -33.76 20.31
C GLN A 496 8.18 -32.52 20.02
N CYS A 497 7.59 -31.56 19.33
CA CYS A 497 8.16 -30.25 19.14
C CYS A 497 7.76 -29.31 20.28
N GLN A 498 8.74 -28.67 20.91
CA GLN A 498 8.53 -27.59 21.87
C GLN A 498 9.03 -26.28 21.27
N LEU A 499 8.15 -25.28 21.20
CA LEU A 499 8.48 -23.93 20.79
C LEU A 499 8.57 -23.05 22.03
N THR A 500 9.73 -22.42 22.25
CA THR A 500 9.92 -21.45 23.32
C THR A 500 9.94 -20.04 22.75
N PHE A 501 9.01 -19.19 23.19
CA PHE A 501 8.82 -17.82 22.74
C PHE A 501 8.41 -16.94 23.93
N GLN A 502 9.03 -15.78 24.11
CA GLN A 502 8.75 -14.83 25.22
C GLN A 502 8.73 -15.49 26.62
N LYS A 503 9.60 -16.49 26.87
CA LYS A 503 9.67 -17.30 28.11
C LYS A 503 8.48 -18.26 28.34
N THR A 504 7.57 -18.34 27.38
CA THR A 504 6.52 -19.35 27.32
C THR A 504 7.00 -20.50 26.44
N THR A 505 6.86 -21.73 26.91
CA THR A 505 7.14 -22.92 26.09
C THR A 505 5.82 -23.59 25.80
N ILE A 506 5.44 -23.65 24.53
CA ILE A 506 4.29 -24.45 24.07
C ILE A 506 4.80 -25.78 23.53
N THR A 507 4.04 -26.83 23.77
CA THR A 507 4.33 -28.16 23.23
C THR A 507 3.31 -28.47 22.16
N LEU A 508 3.76 -28.70 20.94
CA LEU A 508 2.89 -29.01 19.81
C LEU A 508 2.43 -30.47 19.86
N ASP A 509 1.29 -30.72 19.24
CA ASP A 509 0.73 -32.06 19.07
C ASP A 509 1.52 -32.84 18.00
N SER A 510 1.54 -34.17 18.14
CA SER A 510 2.42 -35.08 17.39
C SER A 510 2.16 -35.16 15.88
N THR A 511 1.09 -34.54 15.37
CA THR A 511 0.70 -34.61 13.94
C THR A 511 1.54 -33.70 13.03
N ASN A 512 2.14 -32.63 13.57
CA ASN A 512 3.02 -31.70 12.84
C ASN A 512 4.50 -31.80 13.29
N SER A 513 4.85 -32.88 13.99
CA SER A 513 6.20 -33.03 14.54
C SER A 513 7.13 -33.68 13.53
N SER A 514 8.39 -33.22 13.48
CA SER A 514 9.46 -33.80 12.65
C SER A 514 9.55 -35.31 12.84
N SER A 515 9.83 -36.02 11.74
CA SER A 515 9.92 -37.49 11.69
C SER A 515 11.08 -38.08 12.48
N CYS A 516 12.11 -37.26 12.75
CA CYS A 516 13.29 -37.64 13.52
C CYS A 516 13.80 -36.50 14.42
N VAL A 517 14.63 -36.86 15.41
CA VAL A 517 15.35 -35.93 16.28
C VAL A 517 16.72 -36.50 16.62
N LEU A 518 17.75 -35.65 16.63
CA LEU A 518 19.10 -36.04 17.00
C LEU A 518 19.47 -35.45 18.36
N GLU A 519 19.58 -36.32 19.36
CA GLU A 519 20.01 -35.97 20.71
C GLU A 519 21.47 -36.37 20.92
N TYR A 520 22.24 -35.49 21.54
CA TYR A 520 23.67 -35.71 21.70
C TYR A 520 24.18 -35.15 23.03
N ASP A 521 25.15 -35.86 23.59
CA ASP A 521 25.98 -35.43 24.72
C ASP A 521 27.46 -35.57 24.34
N LYS A 522 28.38 -35.16 25.21
CA LYS A 522 29.84 -35.15 24.97
C LYS A 522 30.39 -36.47 24.40
N ASN A 523 29.76 -37.61 24.73
CA ASN A 523 30.24 -38.94 24.39
C ASN A 523 29.22 -39.80 23.61
N LYS A 524 28.04 -39.29 23.20
CA LYS A 524 27.03 -40.10 22.52
C LYS A 524 26.19 -39.27 21.56
N VAL A 525 25.91 -39.82 20.37
CA VAL A 525 24.97 -39.23 19.40
C VAL A 525 23.87 -40.25 19.13
N VAL A 526 22.61 -39.85 19.33
CA VAL A 526 21.45 -40.72 19.20
C VAL A 526 20.44 -40.10 18.26
N LEU A 527 20.13 -40.81 17.17
CA LEU A 527 19.07 -40.45 16.23
C LEU A 527 17.81 -41.24 16.56
N TYR A 528 16.72 -40.55 16.88
CA TYR A 528 15.42 -41.14 17.10
C TYR A 528 14.52 -40.89 15.89
N PHE A 529 13.73 -41.88 15.46
CA PHE A 529 12.71 -41.71 14.42
C PHE A 529 11.40 -42.40 14.80
N GLN A 530 10.27 -41.92 14.25
CA GLN A 530 8.94 -42.42 14.63
C GLN A 530 8.65 -43.82 14.06
N LYS A 531 8.13 -44.72 14.91
CA LYS A 531 7.78 -46.11 14.57
C LYS A 531 6.77 -46.24 13.43
N HIS A 532 5.82 -45.32 13.34
CA HIS A 532 4.70 -45.41 12.40
C HIS A 532 5.05 -45.05 10.95
N LEU A 533 6.23 -44.47 10.71
CA LEU A 533 6.68 -44.09 9.37
C LEU A 533 7.07 -45.33 8.56
N ARG A 534 6.48 -45.53 7.38
CA ARG A 534 6.82 -46.67 6.49
C ARG A 534 8.15 -46.48 5.76
N ALA A 535 8.45 -45.24 5.37
CA ALA A 535 9.70 -44.84 4.74
C ALA A 535 10.44 -43.84 5.63
N PHE A 536 11.76 -43.71 5.43
CA PHE A 536 12.55 -42.68 6.10
C PHE A 536 12.36 -41.34 5.39
N ASP A 537 12.10 -40.29 6.16
CA ASP A 537 12.16 -38.93 5.65
C ASP A 537 13.62 -38.45 5.68
N TYR A 538 14.29 -38.55 4.53
CA TYR A 538 15.69 -38.17 4.41
C TYR A 538 15.92 -36.67 4.54
N ILE A 539 14.90 -35.83 4.35
CA ILE A 539 15.01 -34.37 4.51
C ILE A 539 15.12 -34.03 5.99
N ASP A 540 14.24 -34.57 6.83
CA ASP A 540 14.31 -34.38 8.28
C ASP A 540 15.60 -34.95 8.87
N ILE A 541 16.02 -36.14 8.41
CA ILE A 541 17.29 -36.74 8.85
C ILE A 541 18.48 -35.86 8.45
N ALA A 542 18.49 -35.37 7.21
CA ALA A 542 19.53 -34.44 6.75
C ALA A 542 19.51 -33.14 7.55
N SER A 543 18.34 -32.59 7.88
CA SER A 543 18.18 -31.37 8.67
C SER A 543 18.82 -31.51 10.06
N GLU A 544 18.54 -32.61 10.76
CA GLU A 544 19.12 -32.89 12.08
C GLU A 544 20.64 -33.14 12.01
N LEU A 545 21.13 -33.83 10.97
CA LEU A 545 22.57 -34.02 10.75
C LEU A 545 23.30 -32.69 10.44
N VAL A 546 22.70 -31.83 9.60
CA VAL A 546 23.25 -30.51 9.26
C VAL A 546 23.30 -29.63 10.50
N ARG A 547 22.20 -29.60 11.27
CA ARG A 547 22.12 -28.84 12.53
C ARG A 547 23.20 -29.28 13.51
N TYR A 548 23.47 -30.58 13.61
CA TYR A 548 24.53 -31.09 14.47
C TYR A 548 25.93 -30.72 13.94
N VAL A 549 26.23 -30.95 12.66
CA VAL A 549 27.59 -30.80 12.10
C VAL A 549 27.99 -29.34 11.85
N PHE A 550 27.07 -28.48 11.43
CA PHE A 550 27.34 -27.08 11.09
C PHE A 550 26.89 -26.09 12.17
N LYS A 551 26.20 -26.55 13.22
CA LYS A 551 25.58 -25.71 14.28
C LYS A 551 24.66 -24.61 13.74
N LYS A 552 24.19 -24.75 12.51
CA LYS A 552 23.26 -23.87 11.80
C LYS A 552 22.40 -24.74 10.88
N SER A 553 21.15 -24.34 10.64
CA SER A 553 20.34 -24.88 9.55
C SER A 553 20.74 -24.16 8.26
N LEU A 554 21.20 -24.90 7.26
CA LEU A 554 21.55 -24.37 5.94
C LEU A 554 20.76 -25.15 4.90
N ASP A 555 19.59 -24.64 4.49
CA ASP A 555 18.62 -25.38 3.67
C ASP A 555 19.22 -25.91 2.37
N THR A 556 20.10 -25.14 1.73
CA THR A 556 20.85 -25.56 0.53
C THR A 556 21.68 -26.83 0.78
N ILE A 557 22.27 -26.95 1.97
CA ILE A 557 23.06 -28.12 2.38
C ILE A 557 22.11 -29.27 2.78
N VAL A 558 20.98 -28.99 3.42
CA VAL A 558 19.97 -30.00 3.80
C VAL A 558 19.49 -30.78 2.57
N HIS A 559 19.10 -30.10 1.49
CA HIS A 559 18.68 -30.76 0.26
C HIS A 559 19.81 -31.59 -0.38
N THR A 560 21.04 -31.05 -0.39
CA THR A 560 22.22 -31.75 -0.92
C THR A 560 22.52 -33.05 -0.15
N ILE A 561 22.44 -33.00 1.19
CA ILE A 561 22.69 -34.16 2.04
C ILE A 561 21.54 -35.16 1.95
N SER A 562 20.29 -34.69 1.87
CA SER A 562 19.12 -35.54 1.65
C SER A 562 19.23 -36.31 0.33
N ASP A 563 19.60 -35.65 -0.78
CA ASP A 563 19.82 -36.32 -2.08
C ASP A 563 20.97 -37.34 -2.00
N LYS A 564 22.05 -37.02 -1.30
CA LYS A 564 23.17 -37.96 -1.07
C LYS A 564 22.80 -39.17 -0.22
N LEU A 565 21.84 -39.04 0.70
CA LEU A 565 21.34 -40.16 1.51
C LEU A 565 20.37 -41.04 0.72
N SER A 566 19.48 -40.43 -0.06
CA SER A 566 18.38 -41.14 -0.75
C SER A 566 18.78 -41.70 -2.12
N SER A 567 19.62 -41.01 -2.90
CA SER A 567 19.90 -41.39 -4.29
C SER A 567 20.78 -42.65 -4.41
N PRO A 568 20.63 -43.46 -5.48
CA PRO A 568 21.55 -44.55 -5.79
C PRO A 568 22.98 -44.09 -6.07
N LEU A 569 23.99 -44.89 -5.73
CA LEU A 569 25.40 -44.54 -5.90
C LEU A 569 25.76 -44.29 -7.39
N GLU A 570 25.15 -45.02 -8.31
CA GLU A 570 25.36 -44.86 -9.76
C GLU A 570 24.85 -43.51 -10.27
N THR A 571 23.78 -42.97 -9.68
CA THR A 571 23.26 -41.63 -9.98
C THR A 571 24.18 -40.56 -9.44
N LEU A 572 24.67 -40.73 -8.21
CA LEU A 572 25.62 -39.82 -7.58
C LEU A 572 26.95 -39.76 -8.34
N LYS A 573 27.41 -40.90 -8.86
CA LYS A 573 28.59 -40.98 -9.74
C LYS A 573 28.43 -40.17 -11.02
N ARG A 574 27.28 -40.28 -11.69
CA ARG A 574 26.98 -39.50 -12.90
C ARG A 574 26.95 -37.99 -12.65
N ARG A 575 26.55 -37.56 -11.45
CA ARG A 575 26.57 -36.17 -10.98
C ARG A 575 27.96 -35.68 -10.53
N GLY A 576 29.00 -36.50 -10.67
CA GLY A 576 30.38 -36.13 -10.33
C GLY A 576 30.73 -36.23 -8.84
N ILE A 577 29.91 -36.87 -8.00
CA ILE A 577 30.22 -37.09 -6.59
C ILE A 577 31.18 -38.28 -6.46
N PRO A 578 32.30 -38.14 -5.70
CA PRO A 578 33.31 -39.19 -5.58
C PRO A 578 32.81 -40.38 -4.74
N VAL A 579 32.17 -41.34 -5.41
CA VAL A 579 31.64 -42.57 -4.80
C VAL A 579 32.46 -43.82 -5.10
N ASP A 580 33.57 -43.71 -5.84
CA ASP A 580 34.35 -44.86 -6.34
C ASP A 580 34.89 -45.75 -5.22
N ARG A 581 35.28 -45.17 -4.08
CA ARG A 581 35.70 -45.93 -2.89
C ARG A 581 34.55 -46.79 -2.35
N LEU A 582 33.33 -46.27 -2.34
CA LEU A 582 32.13 -46.98 -1.85
C LEU A 582 31.69 -48.08 -2.81
N LEU A 583 31.76 -47.82 -4.12
CA LEU A 583 31.45 -48.82 -5.17
C LEU A 583 32.41 -50.01 -5.15
N GLN A 584 33.69 -49.81 -4.79
CA GLN A 584 34.66 -50.91 -4.65
C GLN A 584 34.31 -51.88 -3.51
N TYR A 585 33.76 -51.38 -2.38
CA TYR A 585 33.27 -52.25 -1.31
C TYR A 585 32.05 -53.05 -1.76
N LYS A 586 31.10 -52.40 -2.45
CA LYS A 586 29.90 -53.07 -3.02
C LYS A 586 30.28 -54.11 -4.07
N GLN A 587 31.29 -53.85 -4.90
CA GLN A 587 31.82 -54.81 -5.88
C GLN A 587 32.53 -56.01 -5.23
N ARG A 588 33.12 -55.87 -4.04
CA ARG A 588 33.69 -56.99 -3.27
C ARG A 588 32.61 -57.86 -2.64
N ASP A 589 31.56 -57.25 -2.06
CA ASP A 589 30.39 -57.98 -1.54
C ASP A 589 29.63 -58.69 -2.67
N ILE A 590 29.44 -58.00 -3.81
CA ILE A 590 28.83 -58.58 -5.01
C ILE A 590 29.70 -59.69 -5.58
N ARG A 591 31.04 -59.57 -5.63
CA ARG A 591 31.91 -60.68 -6.08
C ARG A 591 31.75 -61.92 -5.20
N SER A 592 31.66 -61.75 -3.87
CA SER A 592 31.47 -62.88 -2.95
C SER A 592 30.10 -63.56 -3.09
N THR A 593 29.06 -62.81 -3.45
CA THR A 593 27.71 -63.35 -3.72
C THR A 593 27.54 -63.88 -5.14
N VAL A 594 28.25 -63.30 -6.12
CA VAL A 594 28.29 -63.75 -7.52
C VAL A 594 29.07 -65.06 -7.65
N GLU A 595 30.15 -65.28 -6.90
CA GLU A 595 30.84 -66.58 -6.84
C GLU A 595 29.93 -67.70 -6.30
N MET A 596 28.94 -67.38 -5.46
CA MET A 596 27.91 -68.33 -5.00
C MET A 596 26.76 -68.54 -6.00
N ILE A 597 26.57 -67.64 -6.97
CA ILE A 597 25.49 -67.67 -7.97
C ILE A 597 26.00 -68.23 -9.31
N GLU A 598 27.28 -68.03 -9.65
CA GLU A 598 27.92 -68.51 -10.88
C GLU A 598 28.04 -70.05 -10.96
N GLU A 599 27.91 -70.78 -9.85
CA GLU A 599 27.73 -72.24 -9.87
C GLU A 599 26.32 -72.69 -10.30
N LYS A 600 25.32 -71.80 -10.24
CA LYS A 600 23.90 -72.13 -10.47
C LYS A 600 23.31 -71.62 -11.79
N SER A 601 23.99 -70.76 -12.53
CA SER A 601 23.41 -70.11 -13.72
C SER A 601 24.29 -70.17 -14.96
N LYS A 602 24.69 -71.39 -15.37
CA LYS A 602 25.08 -71.66 -16.76
C LYS A 602 23.87 -72.11 -17.57
N LEU A 603 22.99 -71.17 -17.96
CA LEU A 603 22.09 -71.35 -19.11
C LEU A 603 21.57 -69.98 -19.62
N ASN A 604 22.01 -69.63 -20.84
CA ASN A 604 21.34 -68.76 -21.83
C ASN A 604 21.43 -67.21 -21.73
N HIS A 605 22.61 -66.71 -22.15
CA HIS A 605 22.87 -65.80 -23.29
C HIS A 605 21.69 -65.30 -24.18
N TYR A 606 21.59 -63.98 -24.52
CA TYR A 606 22.16 -63.31 -25.74
C TYR A 606 21.58 -61.87 -25.99
N TYR A 607 22.46 -60.84 -26.00
CA TYR A 607 22.64 -59.61 -26.85
C TYR A 607 21.47 -58.86 -27.56
N HIS A 608 21.53 -57.58 -28.01
CA HIS A 608 22.57 -56.52 -28.15
C HIS A 608 21.94 -55.11 -28.37
N GLU A 609 22.80 -54.09 -28.36
CA GLU A 609 22.61 -52.63 -28.45
C GLU A 609 22.45 -52.09 -29.90
N THR A 610 22.20 -50.77 -30.05
CA THR A 610 23.02 -49.86 -30.89
C THR A 610 22.67 -48.36 -30.70
N HIS A 611 23.69 -47.51 -30.88
CA HIS A 611 23.78 -46.03 -30.70
C HIS A 611 23.42 -45.21 -31.98
N VAL A 612 23.36 -43.86 -31.87
CA VAL A 612 24.07 -42.80 -32.68
C VAL A 612 23.30 -41.44 -32.65
N LYS A 613 23.83 -40.37 -31.99
CA LYS A 613 24.56 -39.13 -32.42
C LYS A 613 23.73 -37.93 -32.99
N ILE A 614 24.12 -36.73 -32.52
CA ILE A 614 23.57 -35.36 -32.72
C ILE A 614 24.50 -34.53 -33.64
N ASN A 615 23.98 -33.52 -34.36
CA ASN A 615 24.68 -32.26 -34.73
C ASN A 615 23.76 -31.20 -35.40
N GLY A 616 23.94 -29.90 -35.10
CA GLY A 616 23.50 -28.76 -35.96
C GLY A 616 23.29 -27.39 -35.25
N CYS A 617 23.99 -26.34 -35.72
CA CYS A 617 24.15 -24.98 -35.14
C CYS A 617 23.14 -23.91 -35.63
N ILE A 618 23.21 -22.74 -34.97
CA ILE A 618 22.39 -21.51 -35.04
C ILE A 618 22.78 -20.60 -36.23
N GLU A 619 21.81 -20.23 -37.06
CA GLU A 619 21.68 -18.95 -37.80
C GLU A 619 20.36 -19.01 -38.59
N ASP A 620 19.32 -18.27 -38.16
CA ASP A 620 18.15 -17.83 -38.96
C ASP A 620 17.10 -17.11 -38.08
N PHE A 621 17.54 -16.03 -37.41
CA PHE A 621 16.66 -15.09 -36.71
C PHE A 621 16.10 -14.06 -37.71
N ASN A 622 14.98 -14.38 -38.37
CA ASN A 622 13.91 -13.46 -38.86
C ASN A 622 13.00 -14.04 -39.95
N CYS A 623 12.88 -15.36 -40.08
CA CYS A 623 11.94 -15.99 -41.04
C CYS A 623 11.17 -17.19 -40.44
N GLN A 624 10.72 -17.11 -39.18
CA GLN A 624 10.12 -18.25 -38.47
C GLN A 624 8.67 -18.06 -37.98
N GLN A 625 8.07 -16.88 -38.06
CA GLN A 625 6.70 -16.69 -37.51
C GLN A 625 5.59 -17.38 -38.33
N THR A 626 5.77 -17.63 -39.62
CA THR A 626 4.71 -18.23 -40.47
C THR A 626 4.85 -19.73 -40.72
N LYS A 627 6.00 -20.34 -40.37
CA LYS A 627 6.22 -21.80 -40.46
C LYS A 627 5.96 -22.55 -39.14
N ASN A 628 5.93 -21.84 -38.00
CA ASN A 628 5.71 -22.45 -36.69
C ASN A 628 4.24 -22.83 -36.44
N ASP A 629 3.27 -22.14 -37.04
CA ASP A 629 1.85 -22.48 -36.85
C ASP A 629 1.47 -23.83 -37.44
N THR A 630 1.96 -24.16 -38.65
CA THR A 630 1.67 -25.45 -39.31
C THR A 630 2.36 -26.64 -38.62
N LYS A 631 3.52 -26.42 -38.00
CA LYS A 631 4.23 -27.44 -37.20
C LYS A 631 3.59 -27.64 -35.82
N LEU A 632 3.08 -26.59 -35.19
CA LEU A 632 2.33 -26.68 -33.93
C LEU A 632 1.01 -27.45 -34.12
N PHE A 633 0.25 -27.15 -35.18
CA PHE A 633 -1.01 -27.83 -35.50
C PHE A 633 -0.83 -29.33 -35.82
N SER A 634 0.30 -29.73 -36.42
CA SER A 634 0.57 -31.13 -36.72
C SER A 634 1.04 -31.93 -35.51
N ILE A 635 1.53 -31.29 -34.45
CA ILE A 635 1.95 -31.93 -33.19
C ILE A 635 0.76 -32.02 -32.21
N LEU A 636 -0.13 -31.01 -32.19
CA LEU A 636 -1.33 -31.01 -31.35
C LEU A 636 -2.37 -32.09 -31.75
N LYS A 637 -2.36 -32.57 -32.99
CA LYS A 637 -3.28 -33.59 -33.52
C LYS A 637 -2.75 -35.04 -33.48
N GLN A 638 -1.61 -35.31 -32.83
CA GLN A 638 -1.00 -36.66 -32.77
C GLN A 638 -1.50 -37.51 -31.59
N GLY A 639 -2.74 -37.32 -31.18
CA GLY A 639 -3.33 -38.09 -30.10
C GLY A 639 -3.40 -39.58 -30.41
N ARG A 640 -3.07 -40.43 -29.41
CA ARG A 640 -3.17 -41.88 -29.52
C ARG A 640 -3.95 -42.47 -28.35
N GLU A 641 -4.77 -43.47 -28.65
CA GLU A 641 -5.38 -44.35 -27.65
C GLU A 641 -4.30 -45.26 -27.03
N TYR A 642 -4.26 -45.37 -25.69
CA TYR A 642 -3.36 -46.29 -25.01
C TYR A 642 -3.97 -47.69 -24.90
N THR A 643 -3.53 -48.61 -25.75
CA THR A 643 -4.14 -49.95 -25.91
C THR A 643 -3.59 -51.04 -24.99
N GLN A 644 -2.67 -50.72 -24.08
CA GLN A 644 -2.06 -51.72 -23.18
C GLN A 644 -2.84 -51.85 -21.85
N THR A 645 -2.97 -53.09 -21.37
CA THR A 645 -3.64 -53.43 -20.10
C THR A 645 -2.79 -53.12 -18.86
N ASN A 646 -1.47 -53.03 -19.03
CA ASN A 646 -0.49 -52.70 -18.00
C ASN A 646 0.33 -51.50 -18.45
N VAL A 647 0.47 -50.48 -17.60
CA VAL A 647 1.33 -49.31 -17.87
C VAL A 647 2.77 -49.68 -17.51
N ILE A 648 3.63 -49.88 -18.52
CA ILE A 648 5.07 -50.08 -18.31
C ILE A 648 5.77 -48.73 -18.52
N GLN A 649 6.18 -48.08 -17.43
CA GLN A 649 7.03 -46.89 -17.49
C GLN A 649 8.42 -47.26 -18.00
N GLN A 650 8.93 -46.53 -19.00
CA GLN A 650 10.35 -46.59 -19.36
C GLN A 650 11.17 -45.66 -18.46
N GLU A 651 12.25 -46.20 -17.89
CA GLU A 651 13.28 -45.44 -17.17
C GLU A 651 13.91 -44.39 -18.09
N TYR A 652 13.81 -43.10 -17.74
CA TYR A 652 14.73 -42.10 -18.29
C TYR A 652 15.24 -41.13 -17.22
N ILE A 653 16.47 -40.70 -17.50
CA ILE A 653 17.49 -40.20 -16.59
C ILE A 653 17.22 -38.74 -16.23
N LYS A 654 17.37 -38.43 -14.92
CA LYS A 654 17.29 -37.10 -14.31
C LYS A 654 18.22 -36.11 -15.00
N ASP A 655 17.69 -34.97 -15.44
CA ASP A 655 18.40 -33.68 -15.42
C ASP A 655 17.51 -32.65 -14.69
N GLU A 656 18.16 -31.85 -13.84
CA GLU A 656 17.57 -31.03 -12.79
C GLU A 656 16.96 -29.73 -13.33
N ILE A 657 15.67 -29.51 -13.07
CA ILE A 657 15.06 -28.34 -12.41
C ILE A 657 13.52 -28.46 -12.54
N ASP A 658 12.87 -28.56 -11.38
CA ASP A 658 11.50 -28.17 -11.01
C ASP A 658 10.28 -29.12 -10.95
N HIS A 659 9.64 -28.98 -9.78
CA HIS A 659 8.31 -29.30 -9.25
C HIS A 659 7.49 -30.52 -9.77
N SER A 660 7.42 -31.53 -8.87
CA SER A 660 6.37 -32.57 -8.77
C SER A 660 6.31 -33.64 -9.87
N CYS A 661 7.44 -34.27 -10.16
CA CYS A 661 7.45 -35.59 -10.82
C CYS A 661 8.48 -36.52 -10.18
N GLU A 662 8.28 -36.86 -8.91
CA GLU A 662 9.03 -37.96 -8.29
C GLU A 662 8.51 -39.32 -8.81
N ILE A 663 9.40 -40.30 -8.78
CA ILE A 663 9.25 -41.65 -9.34
C ILE A 663 8.29 -42.43 -8.45
N VAL A 664 7.15 -42.89 -8.99
CA VAL A 664 6.37 -43.95 -8.35
C VAL A 664 7.07 -45.28 -8.70
N PRO A 665 7.34 -46.17 -7.72
CA PRO A 665 7.80 -47.51 -8.03
C PRO A 665 6.81 -48.15 -9.01
N SER A 666 7.29 -48.96 -9.95
CA SER A 666 6.45 -49.75 -10.84
C SER A 666 5.45 -50.58 -10.03
N THR A 667 4.24 -50.05 -9.82
CA THR A 667 3.13 -50.76 -9.18
C THR A 667 2.00 -50.91 -10.17
N ASN A 668 1.38 -52.08 -10.11
CA ASN A 668 0.44 -52.63 -11.06
C ASN A 668 -0.82 -51.75 -11.18
N MET A 669 -0.80 -50.81 -12.13
CA MET A 669 -1.99 -50.08 -12.54
C MET A 669 -2.79 -50.95 -13.51
N ILE A 670 -3.99 -51.37 -13.09
CA ILE A 670 -4.87 -52.20 -13.91
C ILE A 670 -5.94 -51.30 -14.53
N ARG A 671 -6.18 -51.42 -15.85
CA ARG A 671 -7.32 -50.77 -16.49
C ARG A 671 -8.61 -51.33 -15.90
N TYR A 672 -9.34 -50.51 -15.16
CA TYR A 672 -10.53 -50.95 -14.44
C TYR A 672 -11.78 -50.88 -15.32
N LYS A 673 -12.03 -49.72 -15.93
CA LYS A 673 -13.25 -49.47 -16.70
C LYS A 673 -13.09 -48.29 -17.64
N ASP A 674 -13.80 -48.31 -18.75
CA ASP A 674 -13.99 -47.14 -19.60
C ASP A 674 -15.13 -46.29 -19.03
N LEU A 675 -14.85 -45.00 -18.82
CA LEU A 675 -15.78 -44.03 -18.27
C LEU A 675 -16.55 -43.31 -19.38
N PHE A 676 -17.20 -42.19 -19.04
CA PHE A 676 -17.94 -41.33 -19.95
C PHE A 676 -17.14 -41.05 -21.24
N HIS A 677 -17.77 -41.25 -22.41
CA HIS A 677 -17.13 -41.15 -23.74
C HIS A 677 -15.81 -41.93 -23.90
N SER A 678 -15.69 -43.10 -23.27
CA SER A 678 -14.58 -44.05 -23.45
C SER A 678 -13.22 -43.64 -22.88
N ILE A 679 -13.15 -42.64 -21.98
CA ILE A 679 -11.90 -42.34 -21.26
C ILE A 679 -11.54 -43.51 -20.33
N PRO A 680 -10.36 -44.15 -20.47
CA PRO A 680 -9.97 -45.27 -19.62
C PRO A 680 -9.61 -44.82 -18.20
N LEU A 681 -10.07 -45.57 -17.19
CA LEU A 681 -9.67 -45.41 -15.78
C LEU A 681 -8.72 -46.53 -15.35
N TYR A 682 -7.53 -46.15 -14.91
CA TYR A 682 -6.53 -47.05 -14.33
C TYR A 682 -6.50 -46.92 -12.81
N ILE A 683 -6.44 -48.04 -12.09
CA ILE A 683 -6.48 -48.05 -10.62
C ILE A 683 -5.33 -48.90 -10.09
N GLU A 684 -4.64 -48.40 -9.06
CA GLU A 684 -3.59 -49.13 -8.36
C GLU A 684 -4.18 -50.33 -7.58
N GLU A 685 -3.49 -51.47 -7.61
CA GLU A 685 -3.86 -52.64 -6.81
C GLU A 685 -4.05 -52.29 -5.32
N ASN A 686 -5.10 -52.84 -4.70
CA ASN A 686 -5.53 -52.62 -3.30
C ASN A 686 -6.38 -51.37 -3.02
N ILE A 687 -6.83 -50.64 -4.05
CA ILE A 687 -7.84 -49.59 -3.89
C ILE A 687 -9.26 -50.17 -3.85
N LEU A 688 -10.01 -49.86 -2.79
CA LEU A 688 -11.45 -50.13 -2.70
C LEU A 688 -12.23 -49.17 -3.60
N ILE A 689 -12.92 -49.73 -4.58
CA ILE A 689 -13.70 -49.01 -5.58
C ILE A 689 -15.09 -48.75 -5.01
N THR A 690 -15.45 -47.47 -4.86
CA THR A 690 -16.77 -47.04 -4.36
C THR A 690 -17.58 -46.36 -5.46
N ASN A 691 -18.90 -46.36 -5.33
CA ASN A 691 -19.78 -45.62 -6.27
C ASN A 691 -19.46 -44.12 -6.28
N LYS A 692 -19.15 -43.54 -5.10
CA LYS A 692 -18.71 -42.13 -4.99
C LYS A 692 -17.47 -41.86 -5.86
N MET A 693 -16.48 -42.73 -5.80
CA MET A 693 -15.26 -42.62 -6.60
C MET A 693 -15.54 -42.68 -8.11
N LEU A 694 -16.43 -43.57 -8.54
CA LEU A 694 -16.81 -43.68 -9.96
C LEU A 694 -17.57 -42.45 -10.44
N ASP A 695 -18.42 -41.85 -9.62
CA ASP A 695 -19.13 -40.63 -9.99
C ASP A 695 -18.18 -39.42 -10.05
N GLN A 696 -17.22 -39.33 -9.13
CA GLN A 696 -16.15 -38.32 -9.19
C GLN A 696 -15.27 -38.50 -10.45
N ALA A 697 -15.00 -39.75 -10.84
CA ALA A 697 -14.26 -40.04 -12.06
C ALA A 697 -15.00 -39.56 -13.32
N LYS A 698 -16.33 -39.74 -13.37
CA LYS A 698 -17.16 -39.23 -14.47
C LYS A 698 -17.18 -37.70 -14.50
N GLN A 699 -17.27 -37.04 -13.35
CA GLN A 699 -17.23 -35.57 -13.26
C GLN A 699 -15.92 -35.02 -13.83
N LEU A 700 -14.79 -35.59 -13.42
CA LEU A 700 -13.48 -35.20 -13.95
C LEU A 700 -13.37 -35.49 -15.45
N ALA A 701 -13.77 -36.69 -15.89
CA ALA A 701 -13.76 -37.05 -17.30
C ALA A 701 -14.54 -36.04 -18.15
N TRP A 702 -15.73 -35.63 -17.70
CA TRP A 702 -16.55 -34.65 -18.42
C TRP A 702 -15.84 -33.30 -18.58
N ILE A 703 -15.22 -32.75 -17.53
CA ILE A 703 -14.46 -31.49 -17.60
C ILE A 703 -13.33 -31.59 -18.64
N LEU A 704 -12.58 -32.70 -18.63
CA LEU A 704 -11.47 -32.92 -19.54
C LEU A 704 -11.94 -33.08 -21.00
N ILE A 705 -13.05 -33.78 -21.23
CA ILE A 705 -13.67 -33.95 -22.56
C ILE A 705 -14.11 -32.59 -23.10
N GLU A 706 -14.77 -31.79 -22.29
CA GLU A 706 -15.27 -30.49 -22.69
C GLU A 706 -14.12 -29.52 -23.03
N LEU A 707 -13.05 -29.52 -22.24
CA LEU A 707 -11.82 -28.78 -22.56
C LEU A 707 -11.15 -29.30 -23.84
N ALA A 708 -11.08 -30.61 -24.04
CA ALA A 708 -10.51 -31.20 -25.25
C ALA A 708 -11.32 -30.84 -26.50
N ASN A 709 -12.65 -30.88 -26.43
CA ASN A 709 -13.55 -30.63 -27.57
C ASN A 709 -13.76 -29.15 -27.87
N HIS A 710 -13.88 -28.30 -26.85
CA HIS A 710 -14.26 -26.90 -27.03
C HIS A 710 -13.07 -25.95 -27.05
N VAL A 711 -12.02 -26.25 -26.29
CA VAL A 711 -10.83 -25.40 -26.17
C VAL A 711 -9.69 -25.93 -27.05
N PHE A 712 -9.15 -27.11 -26.75
CA PHE A 712 -7.89 -27.58 -27.36
C PHE A 712 -8.05 -28.26 -28.73
N LYS A 713 -9.27 -28.69 -29.07
CA LYS A 713 -9.59 -29.45 -30.30
C LYS A 713 -8.72 -30.71 -30.48
N ILE A 714 -8.45 -31.41 -29.37
CA ILE A 714 -7.68 -32.66 -29.36
C ILE A 714 -8.60 -33.89 -29.31
N PRO A 715 -8.19 -35.05 -29.86
CA PRO A 715 -8.97 -36.28 -29.79
C PRO A 715 -9.18 -36.72 -28.33
N ILE A 716 -10.39 -37.16 -27.96
CA ILE A 716 -10.72 -37.57 -26.58
C ILE A 716 -9.91 -38.79 -26.15
N GLU A 717 -9.49 -39.62 -27.11
CA GLU A 717 -8.66 -40.81 -26.91
C GLU A 717 -7.27 -40.47 -26.34
N THR A 718 -6.88 -39.19 -26.35
CA THR A 718 -5.67 -38.73 -25.66
C THR A 718 -5.80 -38.76 -24.15
N LEU A 719 -7.02 -38.66 -23.62
CA LEU A 719 -7.27 -38.45 -22.21
C LEU A 719 -7.44 -39.79 -21.49
N HIS A 720 -6.73 -39.94 -20.38
CA HIS A 720 -6.76 -41.11 -19.52
C HIS A 720 -6.85 -40.65 -18.06
N LEU A 721 -7.60 -41.39 -17.24
CA LEU A 721 -7.66 -41.15 -15.80
C LEU A 721 -6.91 -42.24 -15.07
N TYR A 722 -6.24 -41.88 -13.98
CA TYR A 722 -5.65 -42.86 -13.09
C TYR A 722 -5.88 -42.50 -11.63
N ARG A 723 -5.84 -43.48 -10.74
CA ARG A 723 -5.94 -43.28 -9.30
C ARG A 723 -4.90 -44.11 -8.58
N ASP A 724 -3.96 -43.42 -7.92
CA ASP A 724 -2.94 -44.02 -7.07
C ASP A 724 -3.33 -43.94 -5.59
N ILE A 725 -2.58 -44.62 -4.72
CA ILE A 725 -2.78 -44.58 -3.28
C ILE A 725 -2.16 -43.32 -2.68
N ASN A 726 -0.89 -43.02 -3.02
CA ASN A 726 -0.09 -41.95 -2.39
C ASN A 726 0.93 -41.28 -3.35
N GLY A 727 0.81 -41.43 -4.67
CA GLY A 727 1.82 -40.91 -5.60
C GLY A 727 1.75 -39.38 -5.76
N ALA A 728 2.88 -38.71 -5.89
CA ALA A 728 2.94 -37.24 -5.90
C ALA A 728 2.44 -36.58 -7.20
N ARG A 729 2.23 -37.35 -8.30
CA ARG A 729 1.95 -36.80 -9.63
C ARG A 729 0.48 -36.41 -9.81
N ILE A 730 0.24 -35.22 -10.34
CA ILE A 730 -1.10 -34.68 -10.63
C ILE A 730 -1.55 -35.08 -12.03
N ALA A 731 -0.63 -34.99 -13.00
CA ALA A 731 -0.80 -35.51 -14.35
C ALA A 731 0.56 -35.96 -14.91
N PHE A 732 0.54 -36.67 -16.03
CA PHE A 732 1.73 -36.95 -16.82
C PHE A 732 1.35 -37.27 -18.28
N ASN A 733 2.32 -37.11 -19.18
CA ASN A 733 2.20 -37.48 -20.58
C ASN A 733 3.10 -38.68 -20.88
N ASP A 734 2.51 -39.78 -21.34
CA ASP A 734 3.24 -40.92 -21.89
C ASP A 734 2.95 -41.03 -23.39
N ARG A 735 3.95 -40.69 -24.22
CA ARG A 735 3.90 -40.86 -25.68
C ARG A 735 2.63 -40.29 -26.34
N HIS A 736 2.24 -39.06 -25.95
CA HIS A 736 1.05 -38.35 -26.43
C HIS A 736 -0.28 -38.83 -25.85
N ALA A 737 -0.26 -39.69 -24.84
CA ALA A 737 -1.40 -40.01 -23.98
C ALA A 737 -1.28 -39.26 -22.66
N LEU A 738 -2.29 -38.47 -22.33
CA LEU A 738 -2.34 -37.61 -21.15
C LEU A 738 -3.09 -38.30 -20.02
N PHE A 739 -2.43 -38.51 -18.89
CA PHE A 739 -2.96 -39.18 -17.72
C PHE A 739 -3.20 -38.18 -16.60
N PHE A 740 -4.43 -38.11 -16.08
CA PHE A 740 -4.81 -37.20 -14.99
C PHE A 740 -5.20 -37.98 -13.73
N ASN A 741 -4.68 -37.54 -12.58
CA ASN A 741 -4.87 -38.24 -11.31
C ASN A 741 -6.21 -37.86 -10.67
N LEU A 742 -7.10 -38.85 -10.52
CA LEU A 742 -8.41 -38.71 -9.88
C LEU A 742 -8.30 -38.37 -8.38
N ARG A 743 -7.27 -38.86 -7.68
CA ARG A 743 -7.09 -38.61 -6.24
C ARG A 743 -6.97 -37.12 -5.93
N TYR A 744 -6.31 -36.35 -6.80
CA TYR A 744 -6.21 -34.90 -6.64
C TYR A 744 -7.55 -34.20 -6.81
N TYR A 745 -8.38 -34.66 -7.76
CA TYR A 745 -9.74 -34.16 -7.90
C TYR A 745 -10.58 -34.44 -6.65
N GLU A 746 -10.48 -35.65 -6.09
CA GLU A 746 -11.18 -36.06 -4.87
C GLU A 746 -10.81 -35.19 -3.67
N GLN A 747 -9.51 -34.91 -3.48
CA GLN A 747 -9.01 -34.18 -2.32
C GLN A 747 -9.27 -32.67 -2.39
N VAL A 748 -9.17 -32.08 -3.59
CA VAL A 748 -9.18 -30.62 -3.75
C VAL A 748 -10.56 -30.08 -4.13
N PHE A 749 -11.29 -30.84 -4.96
CA PHE A 749 -12.48 -30.33 -5.64
C PHE A 749 -13.76 -31.10 -5.32
N ALA A 750 -13.72 -32.41 -5.08
CA ALA A 750 -14.94 -33.22 -5.09
C ALA A 750 -15.95 -32.91 -3.98
N ASP A 751 -15.51 -32.64 -2.74
CA ASP A 751 -16.42 -32.24 -1.65
C ASP A 751 -16.94 -30.80 -1.84
N LYS A 752 -16.24 -30.00 -2.66
CA LYS A 752 -16.64 -28.65 -3.04
C LYS A 752 -17.50 -28.60 -4.31
N VAL A 753 -17.70 -29.71 -5.02
CA VAL A 753 -18.57 -29.78 -6.22
C VAL A 753 -19.97 -30.29 -5.85
N GLN A 754 -20.07 -31.16 -4.84
CA GLN A 754 -21.32 -31.80 -4.40
C GLN A 754 -22.50 -30.85 -4.07
N PRO A 755 -22.31 -29.72 -3.34
CA PRO A 755 -23.40 -28.78 -3.05
C PRO A 755 -23.97 -28.09 -4.28
N TYR A 756 -23.20 -28.03 -5.37
CA TYR A 756 -23.48 -27.21 -6.55
C TYR A 756 -24.13 -28.00 -7.70
N LEU A 757 -24.19 -29.33 -7.59
CA LEU A 757 -24.96 -30.19 -8.50
C LEU A 757 -26.48 -30.07 -8.29
N GLN A 758 -26.94 -29.45 -7.19
CA GLN A 758 -28.36 -29.37 -6.82
C GLN A 758 -28.92 -27.94 -6.73
N ALA A 759 -28.10 -26.90 -6.92
CA ALA A 759 -28.50 -25.50 -6.71
C ALA A 759 -28.59 -24.71 -8.03
N THR A 760 -29.67 -23.96 -8.21
CA THR A 760 -29.84 -22.97 -9.27
C THR A 760 -28.97 -21.74 -9.00
N THR A 761 -28.02 -21.49 -9.90
CA THR A 761 -27.26 -20.24 -10.15
C THR A 761 -27.24 -19.19 -9.02
N SER A 762 -26.15 -19.22 -8.23
CA SER A 762 -25.68 -18.09 -7.42
C SER A 762 -24.29 -17.67 -7.90
N SER A 763 -23.91 -16.40 -7.75
CA SER A 763 -22.62 -15.85 -8.23
C SER A 763 -21.38 -16.58 -7.67
N SER A 764 -21.51 -17.16 -6.47
CA SER A 764 -20.47 -17.98 -5.84
C SER A 764 -20.23 -19.32 -6.55
N SER A 765 -21.25 -19.87 -7.22
CA SER A 765 -21.15 -21.12 -8.00
C SER A 765 -20.30 -20.95 -9.26
N ILE A 766 -20.35 -19.77 -9.90
CA ILE A 766 -19.62 -19.47 -11.13
C ILE A 766 -18.10 -19.40 -10.86
N SER A 767 -17.70 -18.74 -9.76
CA SER A 767 -16.30 -18.61 -9.35
C SER A 767 -15.61 -19.97 -9.09
N MET A 768 -16.33 -20.91 -8.47
CA MET A 768 -15.85 -22.28 -8.19
C MET A 768 -15.58 -23.05 -9.48
N ILE A 769 -16.53 -23.01 -10.43
CA ILE A 769 -16.42 -23.68 -11.73
C ILE A 769 -15.24 -23.10 -12.54
N HIS A 770 -15.10 -21.77 -12.55
CA HIS A 770 -13.98 -21.10 -13.20
C HIS A 770 -12.64 -21.55 -12.63
N THR A 771 -12.54 -21.72 -11.31
CA THR A 771 -11.32 -22.20 -10.65
C THR A 771 -10.94 -23.61 -11.09
N ILE A 772 -11.90 -24.54 -11.16
CA ILE A 772 -11.66 -25.93 -11.59
C ILE A 772 -11.23 -25.97 -13.06
N VAL A 773 -11.96 -25.28 -13.93
CA VAL A 773 -11.68 -25.24 -15.37
C VAL A 773 -10.32 -24.61 -15.65
N ASN A 774 -9.97 -23.49 -14.99
CA ASN A 774 -8.66 -22.85 -15.14
C ASN A 774 -7.51 -23.76 -14.69
N PHE A 775 -7.71 -24.53 -13.61
CA PHE A 775 -6.70 -25.49 -13.15
C PHE A 775 -6.42 -26.58 -14.18
N TYR A 776 -7.46 -27.26 -14.68
CA TYR A 776 -7.30 -28.33 -15.68
C TYR A 776 -6.88 -27.81 -17.05
N TYR A 777 -7.26 -26.58 -17.40
CA TYR A 777 -6.78 -25.90 -18.60
C TYR A 777 -5.25 -25.76 -18.59
N ILE A 778 -4.66 -25.23 -17.53
CA ILE A 778 -3.21 -25.09 -17.42
C ILE A 778 -2.53 -26.46 -17.37
N LEU A 779 -3.14 -27.44 -16.70
CA LEU A 779 -2.60 -28.79 -16.63
C LEU A 779 -2.56 -29.47 -18.01
N ILE A 780 -3.61 -29.33 -18.83
CA ILE A 780 -3.60 -29.81 -20.23
C ILE A 780 -2.53 -29.07 -21.04
N CYS A 781 -2.39 -27.75 -20.89
CA CYS A 781 -1.32 -27.00 -21.56
C CYS A 781 0.08 -27.53 -21.19
N HIS A 782 0.31 -27.86 -19.90
CA HIS A 782 1.55 -28.45 -19.41
C HIS A 782 1.84 -29.80 -20.07
N GLU A 783 0.86 -30.70 -20.05
CA GLU A 783 1.03 -32.02 -20.65
C GLU A 783 1.15 -31.97 -22.17
N LEU A 784 0.46 -31.04 -22.85
CA LEU A 784 0.64 -30.82 -24.29
C LEU A 784 2.02 -30.26 -24.63
N ALA A 785 2.60 -29.41 -23.78
CA ALA A 785 3.97 -28.92 -23.98
C ALA A 785 4.99 -30.07 -23.94
N HIS A 786 4.73 -31.13 -23.17
CA HIS A 786 5.54 -32.36 -23.17
C HIS A 786 5.52 -33.15 -24.49
N ASN A 787 4.56 -32.88 -25.39
CA ASN A 787 4.61 -33.41 -26.76
C ASN A 787 5.73 -32.76 -27.60
N ILE A 788 6.18 -31.57 -27.23
CA ILE A 788 7.20 -30.78 -27.95
C ILE A 788 8.55 -30.89 -27.25
N GLU A 789 8.57 -30.65 -25.94
CA GLU A 789 9.79 -30.63 -25.13
C GLU A 789 9.60 -31.48 -23.86
N ARG A 790 10.47 -32.48 -23.67
CA ARG A 790 10.31 -33.44 -22.56
C ARG A 790 10.89 -32.92 -21.26
N ALA A 791 11.96 -32.13 -21.31
CA ALA A 791 12.62 -31.60 -20.12
C ALA A 791 12.02 -30.26 -19.70
N HIS A 792 11.87 -30.02 -18.39
CA HIS A 792 11.39 -28.74 -17.82
C HIS A 792 12.43 -27.62 -17.93
N ASN A 793 12.89 -27.32 -19.14
CA ASN A 793 13.86 -26.27 -19.44
C ASN A 793 13.16 -24.97 -19.93
N SER A 794 13.93 -23.94 -20.24
CA SER A 794 13.38 -22.66 -20.74
C SER A 794 12.53 -22.82 -22.02
N ASN A 795 12.82 -23.81 -22.87
CA ASN A 795 12.04 -24.07 -24.07
C ASN A 795 10.69 -24.67 -23.71
N PHE A 796 10.62 -25.58 -22.73
CA PHE A 796 9.37 -26.12 -22.23
C PHE A 796 8.46 -25.00 -21.68
N ILE A 797 9.01 -24.10 -20.87
CA ILE A 797 8.26 -22.96 -20.33
C ILE A 797 7.74 -22.06 -21.46
N HIS A 798 8.57 -21.80 -22.48
CA HIS A 798 8.17 -21.02 -23.64
C HIS A 798 7.02 -21.69 -24.43
N HIS A 799 7.09 -23.01 -24.63
CA HIS A 799 6.03 -23.77 -25.31
C HIS A 799 4.73 -23.81 -24.49
N LEU A 800 4.82 -24.01 -23.17
CA LEU A 800 3.68 -23.94 -22.25
C LEU A 800 2.98 -22.59 -22.34
N GLN A 801 3.73 -21.49 -22.23
CA GLN A 801 3.19 -20.13 -22.35
C GLN A 801 2.56 -19.89 -23.71
N THR A 802 3.20 -20.36 -24.79
CA THR A 802 2.68 -20.21 -26.15
C THR A 802 1.36 -20.96 -26.35
N ILE A 803 1.25 -22.19 -25.84
CA ILE A 803 0.02 -22.99 -25.90
C ILE A 803 -1.09 -22.33 -25.06
N ALA A 804 -0.77 -21.89 -23.84
CA ALA A 804 -1.73 -21.21 -22.98
C ALA A 804 -2.25 -19.91 -23.63
N VAL A 805 -1.37 -19.01 -24.06
CA VAL A 805 -1.81 -17.75 -24.71
C VAL A 805 -2.66 -18.03 -25.95
N LYS A 806 -2.32 -19.07 -26.73
CA LYS A 806 -3.03 -19.40 -27.96
C LYS A 806 -4.47 -19.86 -27.74
N PHE A 807 -4.76 -20.60 -26.68
CA PHE A 807 -6.10 -21.14 -26.39
C PHE A 807 -6.86 -20.36 -25.32
N MET A 808 -6.33 -19.21 -24.90
CA MET A 808 -6.92 -18.41 -23.82
C MET A 808 -8.30 -17.87 -24.21
N THR A 809 -8.44 -17.39 -25.44
CA THR A 809 -9.71 -16.88 -26.00
C THR A 809 -10.81 -17.94 -26.05
N GLU A 810 -10.47 -19.16 -26.46
CA GLU A 810 -11.39 -20.29 -26.54
C GLU A 810 -11.81 -20.76 -25.14
N LYS A 811 -10.87 -20.74 -24.19
CA LYS A 811 -11.15 -21.02 -22.77
C LYS A 811 -12.12 -19.99 -22.18
N ASP A 812 -11.92 -18.70 -22.43
CA ASP A 812 -12.80 -17.65 -21.89
C ASP A 812 -14.21 -17.73 -22.48
N SER A 813 -14.33 -17.99 -23.80
CA SER A 813 -15.63 -18.25 -24.43
C SER A 813 -16.31 -19.52 -23.91
N PHE A 814 -15.52 -20.55 -23.59
CA PHE A 814 -16.01 -21.79 -22.99
C PHE A 814 -16.53 -21.58 -21.57
N LEU A 815 -15.82 -20.81 -20.73
CA LEU A 815 -16.23 -20.50 -19.35
C LEU A 815 -17.59 -19.80 -19.28
N GLN A 816 -17.91 -18.92 -20.22
CA GLN A 816 -19.21 -18.26 -20.31
C GLN A 816 -20.37 -19.23 -20.59
N LYS A 817 -20.09 -20.41 -21.18
CA LYS A 817 -21.10 -21.39 -21.62
C LYS A 817 -21.12 -22.66 -20.77
N PHE A 818 -20.10 -22.88 -19.95
CA PHE A 818 -19.89 -24.13 -19.24
C PHE A 818 -20.72 -24.19 -17.94
N SER A 819 -21.55 -25.23 -17.80
CA SER A 819 -22.36 -25.48 -16.61
C SER A 819 -22.41 -26.96 -16.27
N PHE A 820 -22.14 -27.30 -15.00
CA PHE A 820 -22.30 -28.66 -14.48
C PHE A 820 -23.76 -29.15 -14.47
N GLN A 821 -24.75 -28.30 -14.78
CA GLN A 821 -26.13 -28.78 -14.97
C GLN A 821 -26.26 -29.65 -16.23
N ASN A 822 -25.39 -29.48 -17.23
CA ASN A 822 -25.36 -30.33 -18.42
C ASN A 822 -24.70 -31.71 -18.16
N TYR A 823 -24.19 -31.94 -16.95
CA TYR A 823 -23.60 -33.21 -16.51
C TYR A 823 -24.64 -34.18 -15.90
N LEU A 824 -25.75 -33.66 -15.36
CA LEU A 824 -26.90 -34.45 -14.89
C LEU A 824 -27.78 -34.86 -16.06
#